data_AF-A0A8J7IGE2-F1
#
_entry.id   AF-A0A8J7IGE2-F1
#
_cell.length_a   1.000
_cell.length_b   1.000
_cell.length_c   1.000
_cell.angle_alpha   90.00
_cell.angle_beta   90.00
_cell.angle_gamma   90.00
#
_symmetry.space_group_name_H-M   'P 1'
#
loop_
_entity.id
_entity.type
_entity.pdbx_description
1 polymer ?
#
loop_
_entity_poly.entity_id
_entity_poly.type
_entity_poly.pdbx_seq_one_letter_code
_entity_poly.pdbx_strand_id
1 'polypeptide(L)'
;MKQPLFIIFSILFVCSYAQQTSTKDTLLRVATIKHEIKSNEVTFIPLTPELNQIAGAPKAFYTHYWEFGDGHYSTEEQPKHIYKQPGEYEVKLWATNNYDTGKPPTTRPKKIAINTVTTEYSDMAAMDEDFILKRNREPVPNEEMVLIMQYKNPKDYITNGKLYLFYNEHKYKANNFNLIDTRTYYNEKNIPSNTFAYTNNIDDDRTYIATLNNDIYEASTILQDSTEKMNLPLSIEESKAYYKNWTLLEFDNMQPKEERNIFFSLKTTPEMVKDTSAIISVRGIYVPDGNYDNHKIKDMEMEIVTSHDPNKMASNGTFMNYRLVRFKTLKYKIKFQNNGEGPARTIRLETDIPEMLDKSTLKVLEMYPKCEICPKQEVSYSCLDTTFTDTQAIFTFKNIYLPGSEQKNVKEYDSTKGFVKYSIKFAKDFHKKKTKSKTAIIFDKNDPIITNYATTKFLPGISIGAKIGYNTFSDLKNSESYFVGATLSPYKSYRWYWQVELMNNFHNYESNTNVREEIVDGAQGFQHLRRTTSYATYENIDWDIPVLMRYNLNNYIGLGGGLQNTISLSEKQKQSILIEDFEGTDPRNPIISSEETHSNKTNTFTNLRTSLLLEATAGFSRIGPSIGARYILNFKDNFNYWQFYAIWKF
;
A
#
# COMPACT_ATOMS: atom_id res chain seq x y z
N MET A 1 8.74 -83.27 -34.69
CA MET A 1 9.55 -82.49 -35.64
C MET A 1 9.28 -81.00 -35.38
N LYS A 2 10.33 -80.25 -35.04
CA LYS A 2 10.55 -78.79 -35.19
C LYS A 2 9.52 -77.77 -34.60
N GLN A 3 10.00 -77.06 -33.57
CA GLN A 3 9.85 -75.62 -33.23
C GLN A 3 9.69 -74.63 -34.41
N PRO A 4 9.46 -73.30 -34.23
CA PRO A 4 9.07 -72.49 -33.04
C PRO A 4 8.08 -71.30 -33.30
N LEU A 5 7.79 -70.55 -32.21
CA LEU A 5 7.56 -69.09 -32.09
C LEU A 5 6.27 -68.43 -32.67
N PHE A 6 5.41 -67.86 -31.80
CA PHE A 6 4.99 -66.44 -31.89
C PHE A 6 4.29 -65.93 -30.61
N ILE A 7 4.96 -64.95 -30.01
CA ILE A 7 4.62 -63.83 -29.11
C ILE A 7 3.12 -63.48 -28.97
N ILE A 8 2.62 -63.38 -27.73
CA ILE A 8 1.56 -62.43 -27.34
C ILE A 8 1.97 -61.75 -26.02
N PHE A 9 2.07 -60.41 -26.08
CA PHE A 9 2.49 -59.52 -25.02
C PHE A 9 1.23 -58.94 -24.34
N SER A 10 1.03 -59.20 -23.05
CA SER A 10 -0.08 -58.65 -22.25
C SER A 10 0.47 -57.58 -21.30
N ILE A 11 0.14 -56.31 -21.58
CA ILE A 11 0.49 -55.16 -20.73
C ILE A 11 -0.56 -55.07 -19.61
N LEU A 12 -0.15 -55.34 -18.37
CA LEU A 12 -0.90 -55.02 -17.15
C LEU A 12 -0.27 -53.78 -16.52
N PHE A 13 -0.98 -52.66 -16.60
CA PHE A 13 -0.63 -51.37 -16.04
C PHE A 13 -0.96 -51.38 -14.54
N VAL A 14 0.04 -51.57 -13.68
CA VAL A 14 -0.11 -51.38 -12.23
C VAL A 14 0.37 -49.97 -11.90
N CYS A 15 -0.58 -49.05 -11.75
CA CYS A 15 -0.35 -47.72 -11.17
C CYS A 15 -0.09 -47.86 -9.67
N SER A 16 1.17 -47.85 -9.27
CA SER A 16 1.56 -47.63 -7.88
C SER A 16 1.38 -46.16 -7.52
N TYR A 17 0.30 -45.83 -6.82
CA TYR A 17 0.17 -44.57 -6.11
C TYR A 17 1.19 -44.53 -4.97
N ALA A 18 2.29 -43.79 -5.16
CA ALA A 18 3.11 -43.36 -4.05
C ALA A 18 2.37 -42.23 -3.32
N GLN A 19 1.53 -42.59 -2.33
CA GLN A 19 1.06 -41.63 -1.34
C GLN A 19 2.26 -41.19 -0.50
N GLN A 20 2.65 -39.93 -0.65
CA GLN A 20 3.63 -39.28 0.21
C GLN A 20 3.00 -39.13 1.59
N THR A 21 3.34 -40.01 2.52
CA THR A 21 2.96 -39.90 3.94
C THR A 21 3.53 -38.60 4.50
N SER A 22 2.66 -37.66 4.82
CA SER A 22 3.01 -36.51 5.67
C SER A 22 3.35 -37.04 7.05
N THR A 23 4.64 -37.08 7.39
CA THR A 23 5.11 -37.36 8.74
C THR A 23 4.62 -36.24 9.64
N LYS A 24 3.58 -36.52 10.43
CA LYS A 24 3.18 -35.65 11.53
C LYS A 24 4.33 -35.62 12.54
N ASP A 25 5.09 -34.53 12.55
CA ASP A 25 6.18 -34.30 13.50
C ASP A 25 5.57 -34.12 14.90
N THR A 26 5.57 -35.21 15.68
CA THR A 26 5.06 -35.28 17.05
C THR A 26 6.14 -35.07 18.12
N LEU A 27 7.38 -34.73 17.73
CA LEU A 27 8.46 -34.48 18.70
C LEU A 27 8.55 -32.98 19.01
N LEU A 28 8.34 -32.62 20.29
CA LEU A 28 8.55 -31.27 20.77
C LEU A 28 10.05 -30.94 20.68
N ARG A 29 10.44 -30.09 19.73
CA ARG A 29 11.81 -29.56 19.65
C ARG A 29 12.01 -28.57 20.80
N VAL A 30 12.99 -28.85 21.68
CA VAL A 30 13.26 -28.03 22.87
C VAL A 30 14.69 -27.50 22.83
N ALA A 31 14.87 -26.21 23.09
CA ALA A 31 16.19 -25.60 23.31
C ALA A 31 16.46 -25.46 24.83
N THR A 32 17.70 -25.70 25.25
CA THR A 32 18.12 -25.68 26.68
C THR A 32 19.22 -24.66 26.91
N ILE A 33 19.21 -23.99 28.06
CA ILE A 33 20.20 -22.97 28.44
C ILE A 33 21.31 -23.59 29.28
N LYS A 34 22.57 -23.52 28.81
CA LYS A 34 23.78 -23.74 29.63
C LYS A 34 24.38 -22.40 30.04
N HIS A 35 25.05 -22.34 31.19
CA HIS A 35 25.67 -21.13 31.68
C HIS A 35 26.94 -21.43 32.48
N GLU A 36 27.86 -20.46 32.53
CA GLU A 36 29.05 -20.44 33.38
C GLU A 36 29.10 -19.12 34.14
N ILE A 37 29.26 -19.18 35.47
CA ILE A 37 29.22 -18.01 36.37
C ILE A 37 30.63 -17.68 36.86
N LYS A 38 31.02 -16.41 36.72
CA LYS A 38 32.24 -15.82 37.30
C LYS A 38 31.84 -14.57 38.09
N SER A 39 31.66 -14.74 39.41
CA SER A 39 31.10 -13.69 40.29
C SER A 39 29.71 -13.23 39.83
N ASN A 40 29.55 -12.00 39.33
CA ASN A 40 28.32 -11.46 38.77
C ASN A 40 28.26 -11.50 37.23
N GLU A 41 29.32 -11.94 36.55
CA GLU A 41 29.32 -12.18 35.10
C GLU A 41 28.89 -13.61 34.78
N VAL A 42 27.91 -13.77 33.90
CA VAL A 42 27.40 -15.06 33.43
C VAL A 42 27.55 -15.15 31.91
N THR A 43 28.23 -16.20 31.45
CA THR A 43 28.30 -16.55 30.03
C THR A 43 27.20 -17.55 29.70
N PHE A 44 26.40 -17.28 28.67
CA PHE A 44 25.28 -18.12 28.25
C PHE A 44 25.59 -18.90 26.98
N ILE A 45 25.21 -20.18 26.96
CA ILE A 45 25.42 -21.08 25.82
C ILE A 45 24.07 -21.73 25.46
N PRO A 46 23.57 -21.54 24.22
CA PRO A 46 22.34 -22.17 23.78
C PRO A 46 22.61 -23.61 23.32
N LEU A 47 21.83 -24.57 23.82
CA LEU A 47 21.77 -25.92 23.26
C LEU A 47 20.50 -26.05 22.43
N THR A 48 20.65 -25.92 21.12
CA THR A 48 19.54 -26.02 20.15
C THR A 48 19.49 -27.41 19.50
N PRO A 49 18.29 -27.87 19.11
CA PRO A 49 18.13 -29.17 18.43
C PRO A 49 18.65 -29.13 16.99
N GLU A 50 18.92 -30.30 16.41
CA GLU A 50 19.37 -30.40 15.01
C GLU A 50 18.33 -29.85 14.03
N LEU A 51 18.80 -29.17 12.98
CA LEU A 51 17.98 -28.50 11.96
C LEU A 51 17.62 -29.44 10.80
N ASN A 52 16.33 -29.46 10.45
CA ASN A 52 15.72 -30.10 9.28
C ASN A 52 15.71 -29.12 8.11
N GLN A 53 16.79 -29.19 7.33
CA GLN A 53 17.01 -28.36 6.15
C GLN A 53 15.86 -28.43 5.14
N ILE A 54 15.36 -27.27 4.70
CA ILE A 54 14.49 -27.19 3.53
C ILE A 54 15.33 -27.50 2.27
N ALA A 55 14.92 -28.51 1.51
CA ALA A 55 15.58 -28.87 0.25
C ALA A 55 15.64 -27.68 -0.71
N GLY A 56 16.85 -27.30 -1.13
CA GLY A 56 17.09 -26.16 -2.04
C GLY A 56 17.23 -24.79 -1.38
N ALA A 57 17.04 -24.68 -0.06
CA ALA A 57 17.31 -23.47 0.71
C ALA A 57 18.75 -23.45 1.27
N PRO A 58 19.30 -22.28 1.66
CA PRO A 58 20.59 -22.19 2.36
C PRO A 58 20.62 -23.00 3.66
N LYS A 59 21.82 -23.37 4.13
CA LYS A 59 22.02 -24.13 5.37
C LYS A 59 21.28 -23.45 6.52
N ALA A 60 20.41 -24.20 7.17
CA ALA A 60 19.58 -23.74 8.25
C ALA A 60 20.43 -23.33 9.43
N PHE A 61 20.03 -22.25 10.10
CA PHE A 61 20.71 -21.74 11.30
C PHE A 61 19.71 -21.14 12.29
N TYR A 62 20.17 -20.93 13.53
CA TYR A 62 19.39 -20.28 14.59
C TYR A 62 19.76 -18.81 14.75
N THR A 63 18.76 -17.93 14.87
CA THR A 63 18.92 -16.63 15.50
C THR A 63 18.50 -16.72 16.96
N HIS A 64 19.24 -16.06 17.84
CA HIS A 64 19.06 -16.13 19.29
C HIS A 64 18.58 -14.80 19.84
N TYR A 65 17.71 -14.88 20.83
CA TYR A 65 17.25 -13.74 21.60
C TYR A 65 17.18 -14.15 23.07
N TRP A 66 17.97 -13.49 23.91
CA TRP A 66 18.14 -13.78 25.32
C TRP A 66 17.48 -12.69 26.16
N GLU A 67 16.77 -13.07 27.20
CA GLU A 67 16.28 -12.16 28.25
C GLU A 67 16.84 -12.66 29.58
N PHE A 68 17.57 -11.80 30.29
CA PHE A 68 18.38 -12.24 31.45
C PHE A 68 17.63 -12.23 32.78
N GLY A 69 16.37 -11.81 32.78
CA GLY A 69 15.53 -11.79 33.98
C GLY A 69 15.70 -10.55 34.86
N ASP A 70 16.43 -9.53 34.39
CA ASP A 70 16.72 -8.29 35.10
C ASP A 70 16.39 -7.03 34.26
N GLY A 71 15.62 -7.19 33.19
CA GLY A 71 15.30 -6.12 32.24
C GLY A 71 16.27 -5.98 31.06
N HIS A 72 17.40 -6.71 31.04
CA HIS A 72 18.34 -6.70 29.91
C HIS A 72 18.12 -7.88 28.96
N TYR A 73 18.56 -7.70 27.71
CA TYR A 73 18.46 -8.71 26.66
C TYR A 73 19.69 -8.71 25.75
N SER A 74 19.89 -9.78 24.97
CA SER A 74 20.93 -9.85 23.93
C SER A 74 20.48 -10.64 22.72
N THR A 75 21.04 -10.35 21.54
CA THR A 75 20.84 -11.11 20.29
C THR A 75 22.06 -11.92 19.87
N GLU A 76 23.13 -11.91 20.68
CA GLU A 76 24.33 -12.70 20.41
C GLU A 76 24.06 -14.19 20.60
N GLU A 77 24.81 -15.04 19.90
CA GLU A 77 24.70 -16.50 20.06
C GLU A 77 25.11 -16.93 21.48
N GLN A 78 26.25 -16.42 21.97
CA GLN A 78 26.79 -16.72 23.30
C GLN A 78 27.07 -15.43 24.07
N PRO A 79 26.02 -14.76 24.61
CA PRO A 79 26.22 -13.49 25.28
C PRO A 79 26.87 -13.67 26.65
N LYS A 80 27.56 -12.62 27.07
CA LYS A 80 28.01 -12.41 28.45
C LYS A 80 27.18 -11.31 29.08
N HIS A 81 26.61 -11.58 30.25
CA HIS A 81 25.79 -10.62 30.99
C HIS A 81 26.32 -10.43 32.40
N ILE A 82 26.25 -9.21 32.93
CA ILE A 82 26.71 -8.87 34.27
C ILE A 82 25.52 -8.40 35.10
N TYR A 83 25.23 -9.09 36.20
CA TYR A 83 24.15 -8.73 37.11
C TYR A 83 24.58 -7.65 38.10
N LYS A 84 23.75 -6.61 38.27
CA LYS A 84 24.02 -5.47 39.16
C LYS A 84 23.75 -5.76 40.63
N GLN A 85 22.83 -6.68 40.92
CA GLN A 85 22.41 -7.03 42.29
C GLN A 85 22.49 -8.55 42.51
N PRO A 86 22.72 -9.01 43.75
CA PRO A 86 22.56 -10.42 44.07
C PRO A 86 21.06 -10.80 44.05
N GLY A 87 20.74 -11.99 43.57
CA GLY A 87 19.36 -12.45 43.43
C GLY A 87 19.20 -13.70 42.57
N GLU A 88 17.97 -14.19 42.48
CA GLU A 88 17.59 -15.24 41.53
C GLU A 88 16.96 -14.61 40.28
N TYR A 89 17.58 -14.88 39.12
CA TYR A 89 17.15 -14.35 37.83
C TYR A 89 16.64 -15.46 36.92
N GLU A 90 15.48 -15.24 36.30
CA GLU A 90 14.89 -16.17 35.34
C GLU A 90 15.30 -15.81 33.90
N VAL A 91 16.19 -16.60 33.33
CA VAL A 91 16.72 -16.39 31.98
C VAL A 91 15.87 -17.13 30.95
N LYS A 92 15.51 -16.43 29.88
CA LYS A 92 14.73 -16.97 28.75
C LYS A 92 15.52 -16.86 27.46
N LEU A 93 15.33 -17.83 26.57
CA LEU A 93 15.94 -17.90 25.25
C LEU A 93 14.84 -18.14 24.21
N TRP A 94 14.81 -17.34 23.16
CA TRP A 94 14.08 -17.64 21.94
C TRP A 94 15.08 -17.95 20.85
N ALA A 95 15.06 -19.18 20.36
CA ALA A 95 15.84 -19.60 19.19
C ALA A 95 14.91 -19.72 18.00
N THR A 96 15.16 -18.96 16.93
CA THR A 96 14.39 -19.02 15.69
C THR A 96 15.20 -19.73 14.62
N ASN A 97 14.69 -20.85 14.15
CA ASN A 97 15.24 -21.61 13.04
C ASN A 97 14.92 -20.93 11.70
N ASN A 98 15.94 -20.60 10.93
CA ASN A 98 15.81 -20.06 9.58
C ASN A 98 16.11 -21.18 8.57
N TYR A 99 15.39 -21.20 7.44
CA TYR A 99 15.52 -22.21 6.37
C TYR A 99 15.22 -23.66 6.79
N ASP A 100 14.40 -23.84 7.82
CA ASP A 100 14.08 -25.14 8.43
C ASP A 100 12.57 -25.43 8.33
N THR A 101 12.18 -26.68 8.08
CA THR A 101 10.77 -27.08 7.97
C THR A 101 10.08 -27.30 9.32
N GLY A 102 10.86 -27.39 10.40
CA GLY A 102 10.36 -27.63 11.74
C GLY A 102 9.83 -26.35 12.39
N LYS A 103 9.03 -26.54 13.44
CA LYS A 103 8.62 -25.41 14.29
C LYS A 103 9.84 -24.87 15.06
N PRO A 104 9.87 -23.57 15.39
CA PRO A 104 10.85 -23.04 16.32
C PRO A 104 10.86 -23.84 17.61
N PRO A 105 12.05 -24.16 18.15
CA PRO A 105 12.15 -24.90 19.38
C PRO A 105 11.57 -24.07 20.54
N THR A 106 10.78 -24.72 21.38
CA THR A 106 10.32 -24.11 22.62
C THR A 106 11.44 -24.16 23.65
N THR A 107 11.75 -23.06 24.32
CA THR A 107 12.72 -23.04 25.41
C THR A 107 12.00 -22.96 26.74
N ARG A 108 12.51 -23.67 27.76
CA ARG A 108 12.06 -23.49 29.14
C ARG A 108 12.95 -22.46 29.85
N PRO A 109 12.37 -21.52 30.62
CA PRO A 109 13.16 -20.58 31.40
C PRO A 109 14.10 -21.28 32.38
N LYS A 110 15.26 -20.68 32.67
CA LYS A 110 16.26 -21.21 33.61
C LYS A 110 16.56 -20.19 34.69
N LYS A 111 16.42 -20.60 35.96
CA LYS A 111 16.80 -19.79 37.11
C LYS A 111 18.31 -19.81 37.36
N ILE A 112 18.88 -18.66 37.67
CA ILE A 112 20.30 -18.45 37.98
C ILE A 112 20.41 -17.64 39.25
N ALA A 113 21.21 -18.11 40.22
CA ALA A 113 21.46 -17.40 41.48
C ALA A 113 22.81 -16.66 41.42
N ILE A 114 22.80 -15.36 41.71
CA ILE A 114 23.99 -14.50 41.82
C ILE A 114 24.20 -14.14 43.29
N ASN A 115 25.34 -14.54 43.84
CA ASN A 115 25.61 -14.42 45.29
C ASN A 115 26.60 -13.30 45.63
N THR A 116 27.47 -12.90 44.70
CA THR A 116 28.55 -11.93 44.93
C THR A 116 28.65 -10.97 43.75
N VAL A 117 28.81 -9.66 44.04
CA VAL A 117 28.94 -8.59 43.05
C VAL A 117 30.30 -7.90 43.26
N THR A 118 31.17 -7.87 42.24
CA THR A 118 32.50 -7.25 42.31
C THR A 118 32.67 -6.17 41.23
N THR A 119 32.34 -4.92 41.59
CA THR A 119 32.67 -3.63 40.93
C THR A 119 32.17 -3.33 39.51
N GLU A 120 32.18 -2.03 39.19
CA GLU A 120 31.21 -1.27 38.39
C GLU A 120 31.25 -1.46 36.87
N TYR A 121 30.09 -1.19 36.30
CA TYR A 121 29.63 -1.50 34.96
C TYR A 121 29.54 -0.23 34.10
N SER A 122 30.01 -0.28 32.85
CA SER A 122 29.64 0.71 31.83
C SER A 122 28.70 0.05 30.82
N ASP A 123 27.48 0.59 30.67
CA ASP A 123 26.48 0.13 29.71
C ASP A 123 27.06 0.03 28.28
N MET A 124 26.89 -1.12 27.63
CA MET A 124 27.32 -1.34 26.24
C MET A 124 26.32 -0.82 25.18
N ALA A 125 25.25 -0.17 25.58
CA ALA A 125 24.42 0.60 24.66
C ALA A 125 23.56 1.58 25.47
N ALA A 126 23.92 2.87 25.44
CA ALA A 126 22.94 3.91 25.77
C ALA A 126 21.96 4.01 24.60
N MET A 127 20.66 4.09 24.86
CA MET A 127 19.68 4.44 23.86
C MET A 127 19.97 5.83 23.29
N ASP A 128 20.08 5.91 21.96
CA ASP A 128 20.22 7.17 21.22
C ASP A 128 18.92 8.01 21.23
N GLU A 129 17.76 7.34 21.35
CA GLU A 129 16.43 7.96 21.37
C GLU A 129 15.71 7.67 22.69
N ASP A 130 14.74 8.50 23.10
CA ASP A 130 14.06 8.30 24.39
C ASP A 130 13.02 7.17 24.39
N PHE A 131 12.55 6.75 23.21
CA PHE A 131 11.52 5.72 23.09
C PHE A 131 11.68 4.91 21.81
N ILE A 132 11.80 3.59 21.92
CA ILE A 132 12.07 2.69 20.80
C ILE A 132 11.20 1.43 20.91
N LEU A 133 10.67 0.97 19.78
CA LEU A 133 10.06 -0.35 19.63
C LEU A 133 10.94 -1.26 18.79
N LYS A 134 11.22 -2.45 19.29
CA LYS A 134 11.98 -3.51 18.59
C LYS A 134 11.23 -4.82 18.64
N ARG A 135 11.61 -5.75 17.76
CA ARG A 135 11.11 -7.13 17.75
C ARG A 135 12.27 -8.11 17.69
N ASN A 136 12.09 -9.30 18.25
CA ASN A 136 13.10 -10.37 18.16
C ASN A 136 13.10 -11.07 16.78
N ARG A 137 11.96 -11.13 16.09
CA ARG A 137 11.79 -11.77 14.78
C ARG A 137 10.58 -11.24 14.04
N GLU A 138 10.51 -11.52 12.74
CA GLU A 138 9.33 -11.22 11.93
C GLU A 138 8.13 -12.10 12.32
N PRO A 139 6.88 -11.61 12.16
CA PRO A 139 5.69 -12.36 12.46
C PRO A 139 5.49 -13.52 11.45
N VAL A 140 5.62 -14.74 11.96
CA VAL A 140 5.32 -15.99 11.24
C VAL A 140 4.01 -16.57 11.81
N PRO A 141 3.04 -17.01 10.98
CA PRO A 141 1.75 -17.50 11.47
C PRO A 141 1.83 -18.68 12.44
N ASN A 142 1.00 -18.69 13.49
CA ASN A 142 0.96 -19.68 14.58
C ASN A 142 2.19 -19.75 15.50
N GLU A 143 3.03 -18.73 15.48
CA GLU A 143 4.24 -18.71 16.28
C GLU A 143 4.31 -17.51 17.22
N GLU A 144 5.16 -17.60 18.25
CA GLU A 144 5.30 -16.57 19.28
C GLU A 144 6.44 -15.63 18.94
N MET A 145 6.24 -14.33 19.14
CA MET A 145 7.28 -13.32 18.98
C MET A 145 7.31 -12.42 20.21
N VAL A 146 8.45 -11.77 20.42
CA VAL A 146 8.66 -10.83 21.52
C VAL A 146 8.80 -9.44 20.93
N LEU A 147 7.92 -8.54 21.35
CA LEU A 147 8.04 -7.11 21.15
C LEU A 147 8.74 -6.50 22.36
N ILE A 148 9.73 -5.66 22.12
CA ILE A 148 10.52 -4.98 23.12
C ILE A 148 10.18 -3.49 23.04
N MET A 149 9.70 -2.94 24.15
CA MET A 149 9.46 -1.52 24.29
C MET A 149 10.50 -0.94 25.22
N GLN A 150 11.38 -0.12 24.65
CA GLN A 150 12.47 0.52 25.36
C GLN A 150 12.12 1.99 25.58
N TYR A 151 12.28 2.48 26.80
CA TYR A 151 12.00 3.87 27.14
C TYR A 151 13.04 4.39 28.12
N LYS A 152 13.34 5.68 28.00
CA LYS A 152 14.35 6.40 28.76
C LYS A 152 13.73 7.62 29.40
N ASN A 153 14.20 7.97 30.59
CA ASN A 153 13.87 9.27 31.18
C ASN A 153 14.82 10.35 30.62
N PRO A 154 14.37 11.23 29.71
CA PRO A 154 15.21 12.31 29.19
C PRO A 154 15.39 13.48 30.17
N LYS A 155 14.64 13.49 31.29
CA LYS A 155 14.64 14.59 32.24
C LYS A 155 15.75 14.42 33.26
N ASP A 156 16.22 15.55 33.78
CA ASP A 156 17.22 15.61 34.87
C ASP A 156 16.60 15.39 36.27
N TYR A 157 15.32 15.00 36.32
CA TYR A 157 14.58 14.72 37.56
C TYR A 157 13.84 13.38 37.45
N ILE A 158 13.40 12.84 38.60
CA ILE A 158 12.68 11.56 38.69
C ILE A 158 11.29 11.70 38.07
N THR A 159 10.90 10.79 37.17
CA THR A 159 9.59 10.82 36.52
C THR A 159 8.70 9.62 36.85
N ASN A 160 7.38 9.85 36.77
CA ASN A 160 6.34 8.82 36.82
C ASN A 160 5.45 9.01 35.58
N GLY A 161 5.08 7.94 34.89
CA GLY A 161 4.41 8.07 33.61
C GLY A 161 3.68 6.83 33.14
N LYS A 162 3.25 6.86 31.87
CA LYS A 162 2.37 5.84 31.27
C LYS A 162 2.93 5.32 29.95
N LEU A 163 2.71 4.04 29.70
CA LEU A 163 3.10 3.34 28.48
C LEU A 163 1.88 2.64 27.91
N TYR A 164 1.57 2.92 26.64
CA TYR A 164 0.50 2.26 25.91
C TYR A 164 1.07 1.40 24.80
N LEU A 165 0.52 0.20 24.64
CA LEU A 165 0.75 -0.65 23.50
C LEU A 165 -0.57 -0.92 22.77
N PHE A 166 -0.66 -0.56 21.50
CA PHE A 166 -1.81 -0.82 20.63
C PHE A 166 -1.45 -1.85 19.56
N TYR A 167 -2.31 -2.84 19.37
CA TYR A 167 -2.11 -3.94 18.43
C TYR A 167 -3.45 -4.44 17.86
N ASN A 168 -3.39 -5.21 16.76
CA ASN A 168 -4.55 -5.65 15.97
C ASN A 168 -5.32 -4.51 15.29
N GLU A 169 -5.01 -4.23 14.04
CA GLU A 169 -5.64 -3.14 13.28
C GLU A 169 -7.08 -3.47 12.88
N HIS A 170 -7.97 -2.46 12.90
CA HIS A 170 -9.37 -2.58 12.44
C HIS A 170 -9.50 -2.91 10.95
N LYS A 171 -8.47 -2.60 10.13
CA LYS A 171 -8.45 -2.91 8.69
C LYS A 171 -8.51 -4.41 8.40
N TYR A 172 -8.12 -5.25 9.36
CA TYR A 172 -8.22 -6.71 9.25
C TYR A 172 -9.47 -7.23 9.93
N LYS A 173 -10.12 -8.23 9.34
CA LYS A 173 -11.34 -8.82 9.94
C LYS A 173 -11.03 -9.56 11.24
N ALA A 174 -9.97 -10.35 11.24
CA ALA A 174 -9.52 -11.12 12.40
C ALA A 174 -8.43 -10.38 13.19
N ASN A 175 -8.11 -10.89 14.38
CA ASN A 175 -6.95 -10.44 15.15
C ASN A 175 -5.70 -11.15 14.63
N ASN A 176 -4.61 -10.41 14.48
CA ASN A 176 -3.32 -10.93 14.03
C ASN A 176 -2.48 -11.42 15.22
N PHE A 177 -2.62 -10.80 16.39
CA PHE A 177 -1.86 -11.09 17.59
C PHE A 177 -2.78 -11.40 18.77
N ASN A 178 -2.36 -12.38 19.56
CA ASN A 178 -2.85 -12.62 20.92
C ASN A 178 -1.72 -12.29 21.90
N LEU A 179 -1.94 -11.33 22.80
CA LEU A 179 -0.99 -11.05 23.88
C LEU A 179 -1.04 -12.19 24.90
N ILE A 180 0.07 -12.91 25.04
CA ILE A 180 0.20 -14.06 25.96
C ILE A 180 0.64 -13.57 27.35
N ASP A 181 1.66 -12.72 27.37
CA ASP A 181 2.39 -12.34 28.57
C ASP A 181 3.02 -10.96 28.39
N THR A 182 3.08 -10.20 29.49
CA THR A 182 3.73 -8.88 29.57
C THR A 182 4.69 -8.92 30.75
N ARG A 183 5.99 -8.80 30.48
CA ARG A 183 7.04 -8.88 31.50
C ARG A 183 7.59 -7.52 31.83
N THR A 184 7.57 -7.22 33.12
CA THR A 184 7.99 -5.97 33.75
C THR A 184 9.06 -6.27 34.79
N TYR A 185 10.00 -5.35 34.99
CA TYR A 185 11.21 -5.59 35.80
C TYR A 185 11.49 -4.48 36.83
N TYR A 186 10.79 -3.35 36.73
CA TYR A 186 10.98 -2.18 37.59
C TYR A 186 9.65 -1.73 38.22
N ASN A 187 8.83 -2.72 38.63
CA ASN A 187 7.52 -2.52 39.27
C ASN A 187 6.49 -1.77 38.41
N GLU A 188 6.57 -1.88 37.09
CA GLU A 188 5.54 -1.33 36.20
C GLU A 188 4.20 -2.05 36.42
N LYS A 189 3.13 -1.28 36.65
CA LYS A 189 1.80 -1.79 37.03
C LYS A 189 0.86 -1.82 35.83
N ASN A 190 0.22 -2.96 35.60
CA ASN A 190 -0.81 -3.09 34.57
C ASN A 190 -2.15 -2.58 35.10
N ILE A 191 -2.77 -1.64 34.37
CA ILE A 191 -4.03 -1.03 34.75
C ILE A 191 -5.14 -1.55 33.84
N PRO A 192 -6.11 -2.32 34.37
CA PRO A 192 -7.27 -2.75 33.59
C PRO A 192 -8.08 -1.51 33.15
N SER A 193 -8.60 -1.55 31.92
CA SER A 193 -8.98 -0.40 31.09
C SER A 193 -10.11 0.53 31.57
N ASN A 194 -10.56 0.46 32.82
CA ASN A 194 -11.84 1.02 33.24
C ASN A 194 -11.80 2.01 34.42
N THR A 195 -10.70 2.75 34.61
CA THR A 195 -10.70 3.80 35.63
C THR A 195 -10.04 5.07 35.11
N PHE A 196 -10.86 5.97 34.57
CA PHE A 196 -10.50 7.38 34.45
C PHE A 196 -10.90 8.07 35.76
N ALA A 197 -9.94 8.36 36.63
CA ALA A 197 -10.12 9.36 37.67
C ALA A 197 -9.79 10.72 37.05
N TYR A 198 -10.82 11.51 36.76
CA TYR A 198 -10.68 12.87 36.26
C TYR A 198 -10.42 13.78 37.48
N THR A 199 -9.20 14.27 37.64
CA THR A 199 -8.95 15.44 38.50
C THR A 199 -8.69 16.61 37.56
N ASN A 200 -9.68 17.48 37.39
CA ASN A 200 -9.46 18.81 36.84
C ASN A 200 -8.58 19.57 37.83
N ASN A 201 -7.27 19.52 37.65
CA ASN A 201 -6.44 20.60 38.15
C ASN A 201 -6.56 21.72 37.13
N ILE A 202 -7.37 22.72 37.51
CA ILE A 202 -7.32 24.04 36.90
C ILE A 202 -5.95 24.58 37.26
N ASP A 203 -5.04 24.61 36.30
CA ASP A 203 -3.78 25.31 36.42
C ASP A 203 -4.08 26.82 36.37
N ASP A 204 -4.22 27.45 37.53
CA ASP A 204 -4.28 28.91 37.66
C ASP A 204 -2.85 29.45 37.66
N ASP A 205 -2.17 29.31 36.53
CA ASP A 205 -0.81 29.81 36.36
C ASP A 205 -0.86 31.32 36.03
N ARG A 206 -1.21 32.13 37.04
CA ARG A 206 -0.89 33.57 37.05
C ARG A 206 0.53 33.77 37.53
N THR A 207 1.50 33.34 36.73
CA THR A 207 2.90 33.69 36.92
C THR A 207 3.16 35.10 36.39
N TYR A 208 3.22 36.09 37.28
CA TYR A 208 3.78 37.40 36.96
C TYR A 208 5.31 37.31 36.98
N ILE A 209 5.95 37.56 35.84
CA ILE A 209 7.41 37.69 35.76
C ILE A 209 7.77 39.16 35.91
N ALA A 210 8.47 39.50 37.00
CA ALA A 210 9.24 40.74 37.10
C ALA A 210 10.71 40.40 36.81
N THR A 211 11.27 41.00 35.77
CA THR A 211 12.71 40.94 35.47
C THR A 211 13.31 42.32 35.66
N LEU A 212 14.44 42.37 36.36
CA LEU A 212 15.23 43.58 36.62
C LEU A 212 16.25 43.87 35.50
N ASN A 213 16.46 42.94 34.57
CA ASN A 213 17.46 43.07 33.52
C ASN A 213 16.81 42.92 32.13
N ASN A 214 17.10 43.90 31.28
CA ASN A 214 16.50 44.12 29.97
C ASN A 214 17.13 43.21 28.89
N ASP A 215 17.24 41.91 29.17
CA ASP A 215 17.82 40.94 28.24
C ASP A 215 16.72 40.14 27.54
N ILE A 216 16.69 40.28 26.22
CA ILE A 216 15.80 39.55 25.32
C ILE A 216 16.43 38.18 25.06
N TYR A 217 15.79 37.11 25.53
CA TYR A 217 16.15 35.75 25.14
C TYR A 217 15.51 35.42 23.79
N GLU A 218 16.34 35.28 22.75
CA GLU A 218 15.91 34.67 21.49
C GLU A 218 15.63 33.18 21.74
N ALA A 219 14.36 32.77 21.61
CA ALA A 219 13.98 31.37 21.63
C ALA A 219 14.57 30.68 20.40
N SER A 220 15.60 29.84 20.61
CA SER A 220 16.09 28.93 19.59
C SER A 220 14.93 28.03 19.15
N THR A 221 14.63 28.01 17.85
CA THR A 221 13.68 27.06 17.27
C THR A 221 14.20 25.64 17.51
N ILE A 222 13.60 24.94 18.45
CA ILE A 222 13.90 23.53 18.71
C ILE A 222 13.31 22.76 17.52
N LEU A 223 14.12 21.94 16.86
CA LEU A 223 13.64 20.93 15.90
C LEU A 223 12.69 20.00 16.65
N GLN A 224 11.39 20.16 16.42
CA GLN A 224 10.38 19.29 17.03
C GLN A 224 10.48 17.90 16.39
N ASP A 225 10.78 16.90 17.20
CA ASP A 225 10.72 15.50 16.81
C ASP A 225 9.27 15.20 16.38
N SER A 226 9.09 14.74 15.14
CA SER A 226 7.77 14.41 14.58
C SER A 226 6.99 13.35 15.37
N THR A 227 7.68 12.62 16.27
CA THR A 227 7.07 11.63 17.16
C THR A 227 6.53 12.23 18.45
N GLU A 228 6.91 13.46 18.80
CA GLU A 228 6.45 14.19 19.99
C GLU A 228 5.15 14.95 19.68
N LYS A 229 4.07 14.60 20.36
CA LYS A 229 2.74 15.21 20.22
C LYS A 229 2.33 15.85 21.54
N MET A 230 1.50 16.89 21.44
CA MET A 230 1.02 17.70 22.57
C MET A 230 -0.41 17.35 23.06
N ASN A 231 -1.13 16.47 22.34
CA ASN A 231 -2.52 16.14 22.66
C ASN A 231 -2.68 14.62 22.84
N LEU A 232 -2.46 14.18 24.08
CA LEU A 232 -2.56 12.77 24.46
C LEU A 232 -3.98 12.20 24.29
N PRO A 233 -5.07 12.86 24.73
CA PRO A 233 -6.43 12.35 24.54
C PRO A 233 -6.77 12.07 23.07
N LEU A 234 -6.45 13.00 22.17
CA LEU A 234 -6.66 12.82 20.73
C LEU A 234 -5.83 11.65 20.20
N SER A 235 -4.57 11.55 20.60
CA SER A 235 -3.68 10.47 20.14
C SER A 235 -4.13 9.08 20.59
N ILE A 236 -4.72 8.99 21.78
CA ILE A 236 -5.32 7.76 22.30
C ILE A 236 -6.60 7.42 21.52
N GLU A 237 -7.49 8.38 21.29
CA GLU A 237 -8.72 8.18 20.50
C GLU A 237 -8.41 7.75 19.06
N GLU A 238 -7.47 8.43 18.39
CA GLU A 238 -6.97 8.04 17.05
C GLU A 238 -6.43 6.61 17.05
N SER A 239 -5.68 6.23 18.08
CA SER A 239 -5.09 4.90 18.18
C SER A 239 -6.14 3.83 18.48
N LYS A 240 -7.15 4.12 19.30
CA LYS A 240 -8.30 3.23 19.54
C LYS A 240 -9.20 3.07 18.31
N ALA A 241 -9.33 4.11 17.49
CA ALA A 241 -10.06 4.03 16.22
C ALA A 241 -9.33 3.16 15.19
N TYR A 242 -7.99 3.13 15.25
CA TYR A 242 -7.16 2.35 14.31
C TYR A 242 -6.92 0.90 14.78
N TYR A 243 -6.75 0.67 16.09
CA TYR A 243 -6.43 -0.62 16.69
C TYR A 243 -7.54 -1.13 17.61
N LYS A 244 -7.86 -2.43 17.50
CA LYS A 244 -8.88 -3.14 18.27
C LYS A 244 -8.46 -3.37 19.72
N ASN A 245 -7.17 -3.64 19.95
CA ASN A 245 -6.66 -4.04 21.25
C ASN A 245 -5.55 -3.11 21.72
N TRP A 246 -5.49 -2.91 23.04
CA TRP A 246 -4.45 -2.10 23.66
C TRP A 246 -4.18 -2.53 25.11
N THR A 247 -3.05 -2.09 25.64
CA THR A 247 -2.60 -2.36 27.02
C THR A 247 -1.96 -1.09 27.59
N LEU A 248 -2.17 -0.83 28.88
CA LEU A 248 -1.65 0.33 29.61
C LEU A 248 -0.81 -0.15 30.80
N LEU A 249 0.40 0.40 30.91
CA LEU A 249 1.32 0.21 32.02
C LEU A 249 1.66 1.57 32.64
N GLU A 250 1.68 1.64 33.97
CA GLU A 250 2.20 2.78 34.72
C GLU A 250 3.59 2.45 35.28
N PHE A 251 4.53 3.38 35.15
CA PHE A 251 5.87 3.27 35.74
C PHE A 251 6.10 4.39 36.74
N ASP A 252 6.79 4.06 37.83
CA ASP A 252 7.09 4.98 38.92
C ASP A 252 8.61 5.06 39.14
N ASN A 253 9.06 6.19 39.71
CA ASN A 253 10.40 6.42 40.23
C ASN A 253 11.53 6.14 39.21
N MET A 254 11.39 6.66 37.99
CA MET A 254 12.41 6.52 36.94
C MET A 254 13.51 7.57 37.12
N GLN A 255 14.73 7.13 37.40
CA GLN A 255 15.87 8.02 37.65
C GLN A 255 16.27 8.79 36.36
N PRO A 256 16.93 9.96 36.49
CA PRO A 256 17.44 10.69 35.34
C PRO A 256 18.35 9.83 34.46
N LYS A 257 18.10 9.82 33.14
CA LYS A 257 18.83 9.03 32.13
C LYS A 257 18.75 7.51 32.32
N GLU A 258 17.90 7.01 33.22
CA GLU A 258 17.62 5.58 33.35
C GLU A 258 16.95 5.07 32.07
N GLU A 259 17.28 3.84 31.68
CA GLU A 259 16.72 3.15 30.52
C GLU A 259 16.06 1.86 31.00
N ARG A 260 14.83 1.62 30.57
CA ARG A 260 14.03 0.44 30.96
C ARG A 260 13.48 -0.25 29.72
N ASN A 261 13.30 -1.57 29.82
CA ASN A 261 12.75 -2.41 28.76
C ASN A 261 11.54 -3.19 29.28
N ILE A 262 10.48 -3.24 28.48
CA ILE A 262 9.30 -4.08 28.71
C ILE A 262 9.15 -5.06 27.55
N PHE A 263 8.84 -6.31 27.87
CA PHE A 263 8.73 -7.39 26.88
C PHE A 263 7.29 -7.87 26.78
N PHE A 264 6.72 -7.81 25.57
CA PHE A 264 5.39 -8.32 25.27
C PHE A 264 5.51 -9.58 24.42
N SER A 265 5.00 -10.70 24.92
CA SER A 265 4.96 -11.97 24.18
C SER A 265 3.66 -12.04 23.41
N LEU A 266 3.75 -11.97 22.08
CA LEU A 266 2.62 -11.99 21.16
C LEU A 266 2.60 -13.30 20.39
N LYS A 267 1.47 -14.03 20.40
CA LYS A 267 1.23 -15.17 19.52
C LYS A 267 0.54 -14.73 18.26
N THR A 268 1.11 -15.03 17.10
CA THR A 268 0.48 -14.78 15.82
C THR A 268 -0.66 -15.78 15.56
N THR A 269 -1.73 -15.33 14.92
CA THR A 269 -2.89 -16.18 14.62
C THR A 269 -2.72 -16.92 13.27
N PRO A 270 -3.38 -18.09 13.09
CA PRO A 270 -3.33 -18.82 11.82
C PRO A 270 -3.98 -18.06 10.66
N GLU A 271 -4.87 -17.11 10.97
CA GLU A 271 -5.60 -16.34 9.97
C GLU A 271 -4.71 -15.35 9.20
N MET A 272 -3.51 -15.08 9.72
CA MET A 272 -2.46 -14.29 9.05
C MET A 272 -1.97 -14.90 7.73
N VAL A 273 -2.19 -16.19 7.49
CA VAL A 273 -1.72 -16.93 6.29
C VAL A 273 -2.37 -16.42 4.99
N LYS A 274 -3.53 -15.75 5.06
CA LYS A 274 -4.29 -15.38 3.86
C LYS A 274 -3.68 -14.26 3.02
N ASP A 275 -2.77 -13.45 3.57
CA ASP A 275 -2.13 -12.34 2.85
C ASP A 275 -0.61 -12.35 3.08
N THR A 276 0.12 -13.20 2.34
CA THR A 276 1.59 -13.36 2.40
C THR A 276 2.39 -12.12 1.95
N SER A 277 1.75 -10.95 1.88
CA SER A 277 2.33 -9.65 1.53
C SER A 277 1.69 -8.49 2.30
N ALA A 278 0.93 -8.78 3.36
CA ALA A 278 0.34 -7.73 4.20
C ALA A 278 1.38 -7.18 5.20
N ILE A 279 1.39 -5.86 5.34
CA ILE A 279 2.14 -5.14 6.38
C ILE A 279 1.20 -4.89 7.54
N ILE A 280 1.56 -5.43 8.71
CA ILE A 280 0.85 -5.22 9.97
C ILE A 280 1.63 -4.24 10.83
N SER A 281 0.94 -3.45 11.64
CA SER A 281 1.59 -2.50 12.53
C SER A 281 1.23 -2.72 14.00
N VAL A 282 2.13 -2.28 14.86
CA VAL A 282 1.94 -2.13 16.31
C VAL A 282 2.37 -0.72 16.69
N ARG A 283 1.64 -0.08 17.60
CA ARG A 283 1.92 1.29 18.06
C ARG A 283 2.24 1.30 19.55
N GLY A 284 3.31 1.97 19.92
CA GLY A 284 3.65 2.31 21.29
C GLY A 284 3.45 3.80 21.54
N ILE A 285 2.94 4.15 22.72
CA ILE A 285 2.88 5.54 23.19
C ILE A 285 3.58 5.63 24.54
N TYR A 286 4.58 6.52 24.64
CA TYR A 286 5.30 6.81 25.87
C TYR A 286 4.93 8.18 26.38
N VAL A 287 4.43 8.23 27.63
CA VAL A 287 4.11 9.44 28.36
C VAL A 287 5.14 9.56 29.49
N PRO A 288 6.18 10.40 29.34
CA PRO A 288 7.33 10.46 30.25
C PRO A 288 7.00 11.00 31.64
N ASP A 289 5.98 11.86 31.78
CA ASP A 289 5.60 12.49 33.04
C ASP A 289 4.06 12.53 33.17
N GLY A 290 3.55 12.75 34.37
CA GLY A 290 2.12 12.92 34.63
C GLY A 290 1.52 14.19 34.00
N ASN A 291 2.35 15.10 33.48
CA ASN A 291 1.90 16.28 32.76
C ASN A 291 1.51 15.88 31.32
N TYR A 292 0.21 15.73 31.09
CA TYR A 292 -0.41 14.97 30.00
C TYR A 292 -0.21 15.51 28.57
N ASP A 293 0.53 16.61 28.39
CA ASP A 293 0.67 17.25 27.10
C ASP A 293 1.72 16.54 26.23
N ASN A 294 2.92 16.24 26.75
CA ASN A 294 4.00 15.71 25.92
C ASN A 294 4.04 14.18 25.95
N HIS A 295 3.86 13.53 24.79
CA HIS A 295 4.05 12.10 24.63
C HIS A 295 4.71 11.75 23.30
N LYS A 296 5.39 10.60 23.26
CA LYS A 296 6.03 10.07 22.05
C LYS A 296 5.26 8.90 21.49
N ILE A 297 5.08 8.87 20.17
CA ILE A 297 4.44 7.76 19.47
C ILE A 297 5.46 7.08 18.55
N LYS A 298 5.58 5.76 18.65
CA LYS A 298 6.36 4.95 17.72
C LYS A 298 5.47 3.89 17.09
N ASP A 299 5.49 3.84 15.76
CA ASP A 299 4.84 2.83 14.96
C ASP A 299 5.89 1.84 14.46
N MET A 300 5.64 0.55 14.64
CA MET A 300 6.46 -0.52 14.08
C MET A 300 5.65 -1.32 13.07
N GLU A 301 6.02 -1.17 11.80
CA GLU A 301 5.49 -1.96 10.69
C GLU A 301 6.30 -3.26 10.53
N MET A 302 5.60 -4.35 10.20
CA MET A 302 6.16 -5.69 10.05
C MET A 302 5.56 -6.38 8.83
N GLU A 303 6.38 -7.10 8.08
CA GLU A 303 5.92 -7.95 6.97
C GLU A 303 5.62 -9.36 7.48
N ILE A 304 4.47 -9.93 7.09
CA ILE A 304 4.18 -11.34 7.38
C ILE A 304 5.07 -12.20 6.48
N VAL A 305 5.96 -12.98 7.10
CA VAL A 305 6.88 -13.86 6.36
C VAL A 305 6.53 -15.33 6.60
N THR A 306 6.72 -16.15 5.57
CA THR A 306 6.51 -17.60 5.62
C THR A 306 7.84 -18.38 5.69
N SER A 307 8.94 -17.73 5.28
CA SER A 307 10.34 -18.14 5.50
C SER A 307 11.26 -16.99 5.04
N HIS A 308 12.22 -16.52 5.84
CA HIS A 308 13.18 -15.50 5.39
C HIS A 308 14.11 -16.12 4.34
N ASP A 309 14.28 -15.50 3.15
CA ASP A 309 15.25 -15.91 2.13
C ASP A 309 16.09 -14.71 1.68
N PRO A 310 17.44 -14.73 1.84
CA PRO A 310 18.28 -13.59 1.50
C PRO A 310 18.51 -13.53 -0.02
N ASN A 311 18.24 -14.62 -0.73
CA ASN A 311 18.43 -14.82 -2.15
C ASN A 311 17.12 -14.49 -2.87
N LYS A 312 16.93 -13.22 -3.25
CA LYS A 312 15.66 -12.70 -3.76
C LYS A 312 15.83 -11.97 -5.09
N MET A 313 14.89 -12.19 -6.01
CA MET A 313 14.72 -11.40 -7.23
C MET A 313 13.51 -10.47 -7.11
N ALA A 314 13.72 -9.19 -7.39
CA ALA A 314 12.67 -8.16 -7.40
C ALA A 314 12.66 -7.36 -8.70
N SER A 315 11.46 -6.87 -9.08
CA SER A 315 11.26 -6.00 -10.24
C SER A 315 10.47 -4.77 -9.83
N ASN A 316 10.77 -3.61 -10.43
CA ASN A 316 10.01 -2.38 -10.24
C ASN A 316 8.70 -2.32 -11.04
N GLY A 317 8.40 -3.33 -11.86
CA GLY A 317 7.28 -3.35 -12.79
C GLY A 317 6.19 -4.36 -12.41
N THR A 318 5.62 -4.30 -11.21
CA THR A 318 4.57 -5.25 -10.79
C THR A 318 3.28 -5.07 -11.59
N PHE A 319 2.87 -3.82 -11.82
CA PHE A 319 1.69 -3.44 -12.62
C PHE A 319 2.05 -2.38 -13.65
N MET A 320 1.73 -2.62 -14.92
CA MET A 320 2.08 -1.68 -15.99
C MET A 320 0.96 -1.47 -17.00
N ASN A 321 0.75 -0.21 -17.38
CA ASN A 321 -0.16 0.14 -18.46
C ASN A 321 0.47 -0.22 -19.82
N TYR A 322 -0.20 -1.08 -20.59
CA TYR A 322 0.30 -1.59 -21.87
C TYR A 322 0.65 -0.50 -22.90
N ARG A 323 -0.07 0.63 -22.95
CA ARG A 323 0.14 1.66 -23.99
C ARG A 323 1.43 2.46 -23.77
N LEU A 324 1.82 2.65 -22.52
CA LEU A 324 2.99 3.43 -22.13
C LEU A 324 4.22 2.55 -21.83
N VAL A 325 4.04 1.22 -21.83
CA VAL A 325 5.10 0.30 -21.42
C VAL A 325 6.31 0.31 -22.36
N ARG A 326 6.10 0.61 -23.65
CA ARG A 326 7.19 0.71 -24.66
C ARG A 326 8.22 1.79 -24.33
N PHE A 327 7.85 2.79 -23.54
CA PHE A 327 8.73 3.88 -23.12
C PHE A 327 9.31 3.66 -21.72
N LYS A 328 8.86 2.62 -21.01
CA LYS A 328 9.35 2.28 -19.68
C LYS A 328 10.53 1.33 -19.77
N THR A 329 11.48 1.54 -18.86
CA THR A 329 12.61 0.64 -18.65
C THR A 329 12.37 -0.14 -17.36
N LEU A 330 12.39 -1.46 -17.44
CA LEU A 330 12.28 -2.31 -16.26
C LEU A 330 13.61 -2.32 -15.51
N LYS A 331 13.54 -2.27 -14.19
CA LYS A 331 14.70 -2.42 -13.30
C LYS A 331 14.49 -3.68 -12.47
N TYR A 332 15.51 -4.51 -12.44
CA TYR A 332 15.56 -5.72 -11.64
C TYR A 332 16.68 -5.61 -10.62
N LYS A 333 16.47 -6.20 -9.44
CA LYS A 333 17.49 -6.34 -8.40
C LYS A 333 17.51 -7.79 -7.96
N ILE A 334 18.67 -8.42 -8.11
CA ILE A 334 18.98 -9.75 -7.62
C ILE A 334 19.81 -9.55 -6.35
N LYS A 335 19.38 -10.14 -5.24
CA LYS A 335 20.15 -10.22 -3.99
C LYS A 335 20.62 -11.64 -3.79
N PHE A 336 21.83 -11.79 -3.26
CA PHE A 336 22.42 -13.08 -2.93
C PHE A 336 23.25 -12.98 -1.66
N GLN A 337 23.49 -14.10 -0.98
CA GLN A 337 24.34 -14.16 0.22
C GLN A 337 25.22 -15.40 0.20
N ASN A 338 26.51 -15.24 0.52
CA ASN A 338 27.43 -16.37 0.68
C ASN A 338 27.31 -16.93 2.10
N ASN A 339 26.75 -18.14 2.20
CA ASN A 339 26.57 -18.82 3.49
C ASN A 339 27.63 -19.90 3.77
N GLY A 340 28.72 -19.95 2.99
CA GLY A 340 29.77 -20.95 3.17
C GLY A 340 30.68 -20.68 4.36
N GLU A 341 31.50 -21.69 4.72
CA GLU A 341 32.59 -21.57 5.71
C GLU A 341 33.81 -20.80 5.19
N GLY A 342 33.83 -20.49 3.88
CA GLY A 342 34.91 -19.79 3.21
C GLY A 342 34.42 -18.67 2.28
N PRO A 343 35.34 -17.77 1.87
CA PRO A 343 35.00 -16.67 0.98
C PRO A 343 34.77 -17.17 -0.45
N ALA A 344 33.74 -16.64 -1.11
CA ALA A 344 33.47 -16.93 -2.51
C ALA A 344 34.35 -16.06 -3.41
N ARG A 345 34.99 -16.68 -4.40
CA ARG A 345 35.86 -15.98 -5.37
C ARG A 345 35.17 -15.70 -6.70
N THR A 346 34.20 -16.53 -7.04
CA THR A 346 33.40 -16.44 -8.26
C THR A 346 31.93 -16.57 -7.90
N ILE A 347 31.09 -15.70 -8.47
CA ILE A 347 29.63 -15.79 -8.31
C ILE A 347 29.00 -15.66 -9.69
N ARG A 348 28.25 -16.68 -10.10
CA ARG A 348 27.55 -16.71 -11.39
C ARG A 348 26.04 -16.65 -11.16
N LEU A 349 25.38 -15.67 -11.78
CA LEU A 349 23.95 -15.40 -11.68
C LEU A 349 23.32 -15.64 -13.04
N GLU A 350 22.59 -16.74 -13.20
CA GLU A 350 21.87 -17.07 -14.43
C GLU A 350 20.43 -16.62 -14.31
N THR A 351 20.06 -15.57 -15.03
CA THR A 351 18.75 -14.92 -14.90
C THR A 351 17.92 -15.11 -16.15
N ASP A 352 16.71 -15.65 -15.99
CA ASP A 352 15.76 -15.82 -17.08
C ASP A 352 15.31 -14.45 -17.62
N ILE A 353 15.53 -14.20 -18.92
CA ILE A 353 15.01 -13.03 -19.60
C ILE A 353 13.78 -13.44 -20.42
N PRO A 354 12.59 -12.96 -20.05
CA PRO A 354 11.39 -13.15 -20.85
C PRO A 354 11.58 -12.64 -22.28
N GLU A 355 11.07 -13.39 -23.26
CA GLU A 355 11.14 -13.08 -24.71
C GLU A 355 10.69 -11.65 -25.06
N MET A 356 9.81 -11.07 -24.24
CA MET A 356 9.26 -9.72 -24.43
C MET A 356 10.25 -8.60 -24.11
N LEU A 357 11.43 -8.92 -23.57
CA LEU A 357 12.46 -7.96 -23.20
C LEU A 357 13.65 -8.04 -24.16
N ASP A 358 14.17 -6.88 -24.52
CA ASP A 358 15.30 -6.77 -25.43
C ASP A 358 16.62 -6.86 -24.66
N LYS A 359 17.27 -8.02 -24.73
CA LYS A 359 18.55 -8.31 -24.06
C LYS A 359 19.64 -7.32 -24.46
N SER A 360 19.64 -6.84 -25.70
CA SER A 360 20.67 -5.89 -26.18
C SER A 360 20.63 -4.55 -25.45
N THR A 361 19.48 -4.22 -24.84
CA THR A 361 19.29 -2.99 -24.07
C THR A 361 19.66 -3.13 -22.60
N LEU A 362 20.13 -4.31 -22.17
CA LEU A 362 20.47 -4.56 -20.78
C LEU A 362 21.64 -3.68 -20.34
N LYS A 363 21.46 -2.96 -19.24
CA LYS A 363 22.50 -2.16 -18.59
C LYS A 363 22.57 -2.47 -17.11
N VAL A 364 23.74 -2.86 -16.62
CA VAL A 364 24.01 -2.95 -15.18
C VAL A 364 24.07 -1.53 -14.62
N LEU A 365 23.26 -1.27 -13.59
CA LEU A 365 23.16 0.04 -12.95
C LEU A 365 24.05 0.13 -11.70
N GLU A 366 24.05 -0.95 -10.91
CA GLU A 366 24.68 -0.99 -9.60
C GLU A 366 24.97 -2.44 -9.22
N MET A 367 26.07 -2.69 -8.52
CA MET A 367 26.45 -4.02 -8.10
C MET A 367 27.28 -3.98 -6.81
N TYR A 368 27.19 -5.06 -6.04
CA TYR A 368 28.08 -5.33 -4.92
C TYR A 368 28.42 -6.83 -4.89
N PRO A 369 29.71 -7.24 -4.74
CA PRO A 369 30.90 -6.39 -4.56
C PRO A 369 31.18 -5.45 -5.74
N LYS A 370 31.62 -4.23 -5.44
CA LYS A 370 31.82 -3.20 -6.46
C LYS A 370 33.06 -3.53 -7.30
N CYS A 371 32.88 -3.69 -8.61
CA CYS A 371 33.96 -4.00 -9.55
C CYS A 371 33.67 -3.43 -10.94
N GLU A 372 34.68 -3.45 -11.82
CA GLU A 372 34.55 -2.99 -13.20
C GLU A 372 33.98 -4.08 -14.12
N ILE A 373 33.49 -3.72 -15.30
CA ILE A 373 33.02 -4.70 -16.29
C ILE A 373 34.24 -5.37 -16.94
N CYS A 374 34.25 -6.70 -17.02
CA CYS A 374 35.39 -7.45 -17.55
C CYS A 374 35.68 -7.07 -19.02
N PRO A 375 36.96 -6.90 -19.42
CA PRO A 375 37.32 -6.84 -20.82
C PRO A 375 37.22 -8.23 -21.47
N LYS A 376 37.33 -8.30 -22.80
CA LYS A 376 37.23 -9.57 -23.55
C LYS A 376 38.40 -10.54 -23.32
N GLN A 377 39.47 -10.09 -22.66
CA GLN A 377 40.67 -10.88 -22.36
C GLN A 377 40.63 -11.33 -20.89
N GLU A 378 41.36 -12.39 -20.56
CA GLU A 378 41.48 -12.83 -19.16
C GLU A 378 42.17 -11.76 -18.32
N VAL A 379 41.59 -11.48 -17.16
CA VAL A 379 42.07 -10.47 -16.22
C VAL A 379 42.29 -11.07 -14.84
N SER A 380 43.33 -10.58 -14.15
CA SER A 380 43.70 -10.99 -12.80
C SER A 380 43.03 -10.17 -11.69
N TYR A 381 42.30 -9.11 -12.04
CA TYR A 381 41.60 -8.23 -11.10
C TYR A 381 40.11 -8.57 -11.03
N SER A 382 39.41 -8.03 -10.02
CA SER A 382 37.98 -8.25 -9.80
C SER A 382 37.13 -7.58 -10.87
N CYS A 383 36.26 -8.33 -11.54
CA CYS A 383 35.40 -7.78 -12.57
C CYS A 383 34.08 -8.55 -12.70
N LEU A 384 33.07 -7.89 -13.31
CA LEU A 384 31.79 -8.48 -13.66
C LEU A 384 31.72 -8.77 -15.16
N ASP A 385 31.60 -10.04 -15.51
CA ASP A 385 31.36 -10.50 -16.88
C ASP A 385 29.85 -10.63 -17.11
N THR A 386 29.37 -10.22 -18.30
CA THR A 386 27.95 -10.32 -18.67
C THR A 386 27.85 -11.02 -20.01
N THR A 387 27.29 -12.22 -20.00
CA THR A 387 27.06 -13.02 -21.21
C THR A 387 25.57 -13.29 -21.38
N PHE A 388 25.16 -13.61 -22.61
CA PHE A 388 23.75 -13.82 -22.94
C PHE A 388 23.57 -15.16 -23.65
N THR A 389 22.49 -15.86 -23.30
CA THR A 389 21.99 -17.02 -24.03
C THR A 389 20.66 -16.66 -24.71
N ASP A 390 20.05 -17.63 -25.38
CA ASP A 390 18.74 -17.45 -26.02
C ASP A 390 17.62 -17.13 -25.03
N THR A 391 17.76 -17.52 -23.76
CA THR A 391 16.71 -17.33 -22.75
C THR A 391 17.18 -16.62 -21.48
N GLN A 392 18.50 -16.43 -21.28
CA GLN A 392 19.05 -15.92 -20.03
C GLN A 392 20.11 -14.83 -20.23
N ALA A 393 20.29 -13.99 -19.21
CA ALA A 393 21.51 -13.22 -19.00
C ALA A 393 22.29 -13.81 -17.84
N ILE A 394 23.59 -13.97 -18.02
CA ILE A 394 24.50 -14.57 -17.06
C ILE A 394 25.47 -13.49 -16.60
N PHE A 395 25.42 -13.16 -15.31
CA PHE A 395 26.36 -12.24 -14.68
C PHE A 395 27.37 -13.04 -13.87
N THR A 396 28.66 -12.92 -14.17
CA THR A 396 29.72 -13.66 -13.48
C THR A 396 30.71 -12.70 -12.84
N PHE A 397 30.69 -12.60 -11.51
CA PHE A 397 31.76 -11.96 -10.75
C PHE A 397 32.99 -12.87 -10.77
N LYS A 398 34.13 -12.34 -11.20
CA LYS A 398 35.42 -13.04 -11.22
C LYS A 398 36.38 -12.36 -10.26
N ASN A 399 37.24 -13.16 -9.62
CA ASN A 399 38.30 -12.71 -8.69
C ASN A 399 37.80 -11.77 -7.58
N ILE A 400 36.62 -12.02 -7.03
CA ILE A 400 36.08 -11.21 -5.92
C ILE A 400 36.44 -11.85 -4.57
N TYR A 401 36.16 -11.14 -3.49
CA TYR A 401 36.18 -11.69 -2.15
C TYR A 401 34.85 -11.35 -1.47
N LEU A 402 33.96 -12.34 -1.38
CA LEU A 402 32.73 -12.21 -0.60
C LEU A 402 32.83 -13.17 0.60
N PRO A 403 33.01 -12.67 1.84
CA PRO A 403 33.16 -13.54 3.01
C PRO A 403 31.93 -14.43 3.19
N GLY A 404 32.16 -15.63 3.69
CA GLY A 404 31.08 -16.56 4.03
C GLY A 404 30.51 -16.28 5.42
N SER A 405 29.20 -16.42 5.62
CA SER A 405 28.59 -16.18 6.93
C SER A 405 29.07 -17.14 8.02
N GLU A 406 29.55 -18.33 7.66
CA GLU A 406 30.09 -19.32 8.60
C GLU A 406 31.62 -19.20 8.75
N GLN A 407 32.25 -18.23 8.09
CA GLN A 407 33.70 -18.02 8.16
C GLN A 407 34.11 -17.43 9.53
N LYS A 408 35.13 -18.02 10.15
CA LYS A 408 35.71 -17.51 11.41
C LYS A 408 36.24 -16.08 11.20
N ASN A 409 35.86 -15.16 12.10
CA ASN A 409 36.24 -13.72 12.13
C ASN A 409 35.44 -12.76 11.23
N VAL A 410 34.26 -13.12 10.74
CA VAL A 410 33.36 -12.14 10.09
C VAL A 410 32.66 -11.31 11.16
N LYS A 411 33.08 -10.05 11.33
CA LYS A 411 32.51 -9.12 12.33
C LYS A 411 31.18 -8.50 11.88
N GLU A 412 30.98 -8.38 10.57
CA GLU A 412 29.81 -7.72 9.99
C GLU A 412 29.08 -8.68 9.04
N TYR A 413 27.93 -9.18 9.49
CA TYR A 413 27.13 -10.16 8.76
C TYR A 413 26.68 -9.66 7.38
N ASP A 414 26.43 -8.36 7.23
CA ASP A 414 26.01 -7.76 5.96
C ASP A 414 27.10 -7.75 4.89
N SER A 415 28.38 -7.86 5.28
CA SER A 415 29.49 -8.01 4.34
C SER A 415 29.45 -9.33 3.56
N THR A 416 28.62 -10.30 3.97
CA THR A 416 28.44 -11.60 3.29
C THR A 416 27.40 -11.55 2.16
N LYS A 417 26.69 -10.41 2.03
CA LYS A 417 25.59 -10.21 1.09
C LYS A 417 26.09 -9.47 -0.16
N GLY A 418 25.48 -9.77 -1.30
CA GLY A 418 25.74 -9.09 -2.56
C GLY A 418 24.48 -8.87 -3.39
N PHE A 419 24.62 -8.03 -4.42
CA PHE A 419 23.51 -7.78 -5.33
C PHE A 419 23.98 -7.35 -6.72
N VAL A 420 23.11 -7.57 -7.70
CA VAL A 420 23.20 -6.98 -9.04
C VAL A 420 21.89 -6.30 -9.38
N LYS A 421 21.97 -5.03 -9.78
CA LYS A 421 20.84 -4.24 -10.24
C LYS A 421 21.06 -3.90 -11.70
N TYR A 422 20.11 -4.27 -12.54
CA TYR A 422 20.17 -4.01 -13.97
C TYR A 422 18.85 -3.45 -14.49
N SER A 423 18.93 -2.85 -15.67
CA SER A 423 17.78 -2.30 -16.38
C SER A 423 17.69 -2.87 -17.78
N ILE A 424 16.48 -3.08 -18.28
CA ILE A 424 16.20 -3.66 -19.59
C ILE A 424 14.92 -3.06 -20.18
N LYS A 425 14.87 -2.87 -21.50
CA LYS A 425 13.71 -2.34 -22.22
C LYS A 425 12.88 -3.46 -22.85
N PHE A 426 11.65 -3.12 -23.20
CA PHE A 426 10.79 -4.02 -23.99
C PHE A 426 11.31 -4.17 -25.42
N ALA A 427 11.20 -5.37 -25.96
CA ALA A 427 11.42 -5.64 -27.38
C ALA A 427 10.38 -4.91 -28.24
N LYS A 428 10.67 -4.75 -29.54
CA LYS A 428 9.74 -4.10 -30.48
C LYS A 428 8.43 -4.90 -30.60
N ASP A 429 8.52 -6.22 -30.56
CA ASP A 429 7.39 -7.14 -30.58
C ASP A 429 7.16 -7.72 -29.18
N PHE A 430 6.24 -7.13 -28.41
CA PHE A 430 5.87 -7.62 -27.09
C PHE A 430 4.35 -7.78 -26.98
N HIS A 431 3.94 -8.86 -26.32
CA HIS A 431 2.53 -9.24 -26.19
C HIS A 431 1.99 -8.95 -24.78
N LYS A 432 0.67 -8.93 -24.60
CA LYS A 432 0.02 -8.79 -23.27
C LYS A 432 0.08 -10.08 -22.46
N LYS A 433 1.27 -10.65 -22.26
CA LYS A 433 1.47 -11.86 -21.45
C LYS A 433 2.10 -11.48 -20.11
N LYS A 434 1.75 -12.19 -19.04
CA LYS A 434 2.47 -12.04 -17.77
C LYS A 434 3.89 -12.55 -17.98
N THR A 435 4.90 -11.78 -17.60
CA THR A 435 6.27 -12.29 -17.58
C THR A 435 6.60 -12.85 -16.21
N LYS A 436 7.41 -13.90 -16.18
CA LYS A 436 8.04 -14.44 -14.98
C LYS A 436 9.53 -14.54 -15.24
N SER A 437 10.32 -14.14 -14.27
CA SER A 437 11.77 -14.23 -14.31
C SER A 437 12.24 -14.73 -12.94
N LYS A 438 13.28 -15.56 -12.94
CA LYS A 438 13.95 -16.09 -11.75
C LYS A 438 15.46 -16.10 -12.02
N THR A 439 16.24 -16.26 -10.97
CA THR A 439 17.70 -16.34 -11.06
C THR A 439 18.21 -17.59 -10.35
N ALA A 440 19.13 -18.31 -10.99
CA ALA A 440 19.98 -19.32 -10.36
C ALA A 440 21.31 -18.67 -9.94
N ILE A 441 21.68 -18.83 -8.67
CA ILE A 441 22.88 -18.24 -8.06
C ILE A 441 23.87 -19.36 -7.78
N ILE A 442 25.06 -19.28 -8.34
CA ILE A 442 26.10 -20.30 -8.25
C ILE A 442 27.33 -19.67 -7.61
N PHE A 443 27.77 -20.20 -6.47
CA PHE A 443 29.00 -19.78 -5.79
C PHE A 443 30.13 -20.76 -6.14
N ASP A 444 31.19 -20.25 -6.76
CA ASP A 444 32.35 -21.03 -7.22
C ASP A 444 31.97 -22.28 -8.01
N LYS A 445 32.01 -23.47 -7.38
CA LYS A 445 31.68 -24.78 -7.98
C LYS A 445 30.53 -25.50 -7.26
N ASN A 446 29.74 -24.76 -6.47
CA ASN A 446 28.61 -25.32 -5.72
C ASN A 446 27.35 -25.41 -6.58
N ASP A 447 26.36 -26.16 -6.08
CA ASP A 447 25.06 -26.29 -6.72
C ASP A 447 24.29 -24.95 -6.77
N PRO A 448 23.48 -24.72 -7.82
CA PRO A 448 22.73 -23.49 -7.99
C PRO A 448 21.61 -23.31 -6.96
N ILE A 449 21.56 -22.14 -6.32
CA ILE A 449 20.48 -21.70 -5.42
C ILE A 449 19.45 -20.91 -6.25
N ILE A 450 18.19 -21.33 -6.21
CA ILE A 450 17.13 -20.76 -7.05
C ILE A 450 16.31 -19.71 -6.27
N THR A 451 16.16 -18.51 -6.82
CA THR A 451 15.37 -17.43 -6.21
C THR A 451 13.87 -17.53 -6.50
N ASN A 452 13.07 -16.69 -5.84
CA ASN A 452 11.65 -16.49 -6.13
C ASN A 452 11.39 -15.95 -7.56
N TYR A 453 10.16 -16.09 -8.03
CA TYR A 453 9.73 -15.49 -9.30
C TYR A 453 9.43 -13.99 -9.16
N ALA A 454 10.11 -13.16 -9.94
CA ALA A 454 9.68 -11.79 -10.23
C ALA A 454 8.64 -11.81 -11.36
N THR A 455 7.40 -11.44 -11.06
CA THR A 455 6.28 -11.45 -12.02
C THR A 455 5.82 -10.04 -12.37
N THR A 456 5.65 -9.78 -13.66
CA THR A 456 5.12 -8.50 -14.15
C THR A 456 3.74 -8.70 -14.78
N LYS A 457 2.76 -7.89 -14.36
CA LYS A 457 1.37 -7.92 -14.86
C LYS A 457 1.06 -6.64 -15.65
N PHE A 458 0.39 -6.80 -16.79
CA PHE A 458 -0.15 -5.66 -17.53
C PHE A 458 -1.55 -5.32 -17.04
N LEU A 459 -1.77 -4.07 -16.64
CA LEU A 459 -3.09 -3.52 -16.43
C LEU A 459 -3.76 -3.23 -17.79
N PRO A 460 -5.10 -3.36 -17.88
CA PRO A 460 -5.82 -2.88 -19.05
C PRO A 460 -5.50 -1.38 -19.22
N GLY A 461 -5.00 -1.00 -20.40
CA GLY A 461 -4.63 0.39 -20.68
C GLY A 461 -5.85 1.32 -20.67
N ILE A 462 -5.64 2.60 -20.97
CA ILE A 462 -6.73 3.57 -21.13
C ILE A 462 -6.99 3.77 -22.63
N SER A 463 -8.26 3.72 -23.03
CA SER A 463 -8.78 4.10 -24.34
C SER A 463 -9.43 5.46 -24.22
N ILE A 464 -8.98 6.37 -25.08
CA ILE A 464 -9.64 7.66 -25.31
C ILE A 464 -10.54 7.45 -26.51
N GLY A 465 -11.69 8.12 -26.56
CA GLY A 465 -12.53 8.12 -27.75
C GLY A 465 -13.07 9.49 -28.08
N ALA A 466 -13.33 9.75 -29.35
CA ALA A 466 -14.03 10.94 -29.82
C ALA A 466 -15.51 10.61 -30.06
N LYS A 467 -16.41 11.50 -29.65
CA LYS A 467 -17.86 11.33 -29.74
C LYS A 467 -18.48 12.58 -30.37
N ILE A 468 -19.40 12.40 -31.29
CA ILE A 468 -20.18 13.47 -31.90
C ILE A 468 -21.61 12.99 -32.08
N GLY A 469 -22.58 13.89 -31.96
CA GLY A 469 -23.97 13.51 -32.12
C GLY A 469 -24.90 14.69 -32.05
N TYR A 470 -26.19 14.36 -32.06
CA TYR A 470 -27.28 15.30 -31.95
C TYR A 470 -28.29 14.84 -30.90
N ASN A 471 -28.99 15.80 -30.31
CA ASN A 471 -30.04 15.57 -29.32
C ASN A 471 -31.40 15.91 -29.94
N THR A 472 -32.42 15.13 -29.63
CA THR A 472 -33.80 15.38 -30.06
C THR A 472 -34.72 15.50 -28.85
N PHE A 473 -35.40 16.63 -28.77
CA PHE A 473 -36.32 17.01 -27.69
C PHE A 473 -37.75 16.95 -28.22
N SER A 474 -38.66 16.29 -27.49
CA SER A 474 -40.06 16.14 -27.95
C SER A 474 -40.93 17.35 -27.59
N ASP A 475 -40.55 18.07 -26.54
CA ASP A 475 -41.37 19.14 -25.93
C ASP A 475 -40.98 20.56 -26.40
N LEU A 476 -39.98 20.69 -27.28
CA LEU A 476 -39.44 21.98 -27.75
C LEU A 476 -39.66 22.19 -29.25
N LYS A 477 -40.02 23.42 -29.64
CA LYS A 477 -40.14 23.83 -31.05
C LYS A 477 -38.79 24.30 -31.59
N ASN A 478 -38.53 24.01 -32.87
CA ASN A 478 -37.30 24.38 -33.59
C ASN A 478 -36.02 24.10 -32.79
N SER A 479 -35.96 22.95 -32.11
CA SER A 479 -34.83 22.60 -31.24
C SER A 479 -33.69 21.97 -32.05
N GLU A 480 -32.60 22.70 -32.20
CA GLU A 480 -31.36 22.21 -32.81
C GLU A 480 -30.30 22.01 -31.73
N SER A 481 -29.86 20.78 -31.52
CA SER A 481 -28.83 20.50 -30.51
C SER A 481 -27.81 19.48 -31.00
N TYR A 482 -26.55 19.88 -30.98
CA TYR A 482 -25.41 19.06 -31.39
C TYR A 482 -24.31 19.14 -30.34
N PHE A 483 -23.51 18.08 -30.25
CA PHE A 483 -22.43 18.03 -29.29
C PHE A 483 -21.18 17.37 -29.86
N VAL A 484 -20.04 17.75 -29.28
CA VAL A 484 -18.76 17.11 -29.51
C VAL A 484 -18.13 16.77 -28.16
N GLY A 485 -17.53 15.60 -28.03
CA GLY A 485 -17.00 15.16 -26.75
C GLY A 485 -15.87 14.17 -26.84
N ALA A 486 -15.20 14.00 -25.72
CA ALA A 486 -14.18 13.00 -25.49
C ALA A 486 -14.66 11.99 -24.45
N THR A 487 -14.23 10.74 -24.61
CA THR A 487 -14.55 9.64 -23.70
C THR A 487 -13.27 9.01 -23.17
N LEU A 488 -13.32 8.52 -21.94
CA LEU A 488 -12.23 7.84 -21.27
C LEU A 488 -12.74 6.51 -20.70
N SER A 489 -12.13 5.40 -21.10
CA SER A 489 -12.52 4.05 -20.65
C SER A 489 -11.33 3.09 -20.66
N PRO A 490 -11.40 1.91 -20.01
CA PRO A 490 -10.34 0.91 -20.14
C PRO A 490 -10.25 0.33 -21.57
N TYR A 491 -9.03 0.07 -22.03
CA TYR A 491 -8.70 -0.36 -23.39
C TYR A 491 -9.05 -1.83 -23.65
N LYS A 492 -9.77 -2.11 -24.75
CA LYS A 492 -10.33 -3.43 -25.10
C LYS A 492 -11.14 -4.05 -23.95
N SER A 493 -11.99 -3.26 -23.31
CA SER A 493 -12.86 -3.75 -22.23
C SER A 493 -13.76 -4.90 -22.72
N TYR A 494 -13.69 -6.05 -22.03
CA TYR A 494 -14.57 -7.19 -22.26
C TYR A 494 -15.50 -7.33 -21.07
N ARG A 495 -16.83 -7.33 -21.32
CA ARG A 495 -17.91 -7.26 -20.31
C ARG A 495 -18.04 -5.88 -19.67
N TRP A 496 -18.04 -5.79 -18.33
CA TRP A 496 -18.34 -4.57 -17.59
C TRP A 496 -17.12 -3.65 -17.46
N TYR A 497 -17.33 -2.34 -17.57
CA TYR A 497 -16.30 -1.32 -17.39
C TYR A 497 -16.92 0.05 -17.11
N TRP A 498 -16.16 0.92 -16.46
CA TRP A 498 -16.52 2.32 -16.27
C TRP A 498 -16.09 3.16 -17.47
N GLN A 499 -16.89 4.18 -17.80
CA GLN A 499 -16.58 5.17 -18.81
C GLN A 499 -16.96 6.56 -18.30
N VAL A 500 -16.08 7.53 -18.49
CA VAL A 500 -16.34 8.94 -18.20
C VAL A 500 -16.31 9.69 -19.53
N GLU A 501 -17.20 10.65 -19.72
CA GLU A 501 -17.20 11.51 -20.90
C GLU A 501 -17.18 12.99 -20.50
N LEU A 502 -16.71 13.82 -21.42
CA LEU A 502 -16.82 15.28 -21.35
C LEU A 502 -17.31 15.75 -22.72
N MET A 503 -18.45 16.42 -22.74
CA MET A 503 -19.12 16.83 -23.96
C MET A 503 -19.45 18.32 -23.91
N ASN A 504 -19.18 19.01 -25.01
CA ASN A 504 -19.65 20.37 -25.26
C ASN A 504 -20.91 20.27 -26.09
N ASN A 505 -22.03 20.71 -25.54
CA ASN A 505 -23.33 20.71 -26.17
C ASN A 505 -23.73 22.14 -26.54
N PHE A 506 -24.15 22.32 -27.79
CA PHE A 506 -24.66 23.57 -28.32
C PHE A 506 -26.14 23.34 -28.63
N HIS A 507 -27.02 24.16 -28.05
CA HIS A 507 -28.45 23.94 -28.12
C HIS A 507 -29.19 25.25 -28.35
N ASN A 508 -29.87 25.33 -29.49
CA ASN A 508 -30.77 26.43 -29.83
C ASN A 508 -32.20 25.92 -29.85
N TYR A 509 -33.13 26.67 -29.26
CA TYR A 509 -34.55 26.31 -29.30
C TYR A 509 -35.48 27.51 -29.09
N GLU A 510 -36.75 27.33 -29.44
CA GLU A 510 -37.80 28.32 -29.24
C GLU A 510 -38.77 27.86 -28.15
N SER A 511 -39.20 28.80 -27.29
CA SER A 511 -40.29 28.54 -26.36
C SER A 511 -41.63 28.45 -27.09
N ASN A 512 -42.63 27.86 -26.45
CA ASN A 512 -43.99 27.95 -26.93
C ASN A 512 -44.45 29.42 -27.01
N THR A 513 -45.16 29.74 -28.09
CA THR A 513 -45.80 31.04 -28.30
C THR A 513 -46.98 31.17 -27.34
N ASN A 514 -46.93 32.16 -26.46
CA ASN A 514 -48.02 32.50 -25.56
C ASN A 514 -48.77 33.70 -26.11
N VAL A 515 -50.03 33.50 -26.47
CA VAL A 515 -50.94 34.56 -26.91
C VAL A 515 -51.91 34.86 -25.77
N ARG A 516 -51.99 36.13 -25.35
CA ARG A 516 -52.95 36.62 -24.38
C ARG A 516 -53.79 37.70 -25.02
N GLU A 517 -55.10 37.62 -24.83
CA GLU A 517 -56.05 38.61 -25.32
C GLU A 517 -56.75 39.25 -24.13
N GLU A 518 -56.80 40.57 -24.10
CA GLU A 518 -57.45 41.34 -23.04
C GLU A 518 -58.22 42.53 -23.63
N ILE A 519 -59.30 42.95 -22.98
CA ILE A 519 -60.04 44.16 -23.36
C ILE A 519 -59.50 45.31 -22.52
N VAL A 520 -59.04 46.37 -23.19
CA VAL A 520 -58.43 47.54 -22.55
C VAL A 520 -59.29 48.77 -22.80
N ASP A 521 -59.53 49.55 -21.74
CA ASP A 521 -60.23 50.83 -21.84
C ASP A 521 -59.25 51.91 -22.37
N GLY A 522 -59.53 52.43 -23.56
CA GLY A 522 -58.76 53.50 -24.20
C GLY A 522 -59.07 54.89 -23.63
N ALA A 523 -58.25 55.88 -24.00
CA ALA A 523 -58.52 57.27 -23.66
C ALA A 523 -59.91 57.69 -24.20
N GLN A 524 -60.72 58.32 -23.34
CA GLN A 524 -62.13 58.70 -23.59
C GLN A 524 -63.19 57.58 -23.53
N GLY A 525 -62.86 56.39 -23.01
CA GLY A 525 -63.86 55.35 -22.67
C GLY A 525 -64.22 54.38 -23.81
N PHE A 526 -63.44 54.36 -24.88
CA PHE A 526 -63.57 53.38 -25.96
C PHE A 526 -62.84 52.08 -25.61
N GLN A 527 -63.54 50.95 -25.64
CA GLN A 527 -62.95 49.64 -25.39
C GLN A 527 -62.35 49.07 -26.67
N HIS A 528 -61.14 48.53 -26.57
CA HIS A 528 -60.48 47.84 -27.68
C HIS A 528 -59.84 46.52 -27.20
N LEU A 529 -59.74 45.57 -28.11
CA LEU A 529 -59.05 44.30 -27.87
C LEU A 529 -57.54 44.51 -28.04
N ARG A 530 -56.76 44.05 -27.06
CA ARG A 530 -55.30 43.97 -27.11
C ARG A 530 -54.86 42.51 -27.15
N ARG A 531 -54.09 42.14 -28.16
CA ARG A 531 -53.42 40.83 -28.26
C ARG A 531 -51.94 41.00 -27.95
N THR A 532 -51.46 40.29 -26.94
CA THR A 532 -50.03 40.18 -26.61
C THR A 532 -49.53 38.80 -27.01
N THR A 533 -48.69 38.73 -28.03
CA THR A 533 -48.00 37.52 -28.46
C THR A 533 -46.57 37.55 -27.95
N SER A 534 -46.19 36.55 -27.16
CA SER A 534 -44.83 36.44 -26.61
C SER A 534 -44.18 35.11 -26.97
N TYR A 535 -42.93 35.19 -27.40
CA TYR A 535 -42.08 34.02 -27.63
C TYR A 535 -40.64 34.35 -27.24
N ALA A 536 -39.86 33.33 -26.89
CA ALA A 536 -38.45 33.48 -26.53
C ALA A 536 -37.60 32.48 -27.33
N THR A 537 -36.45 32.96 -27.77
CA THR A 537 -35.41 32.16 -28.42
C THR A 537 -34.25 32.00 -27.44
N TYR A 538 -33.70 30.79 -27.38
CA TYR A 538 -32.62 30.42 -26.48
C TYR A 538 -31.42 29.90 -27.26
N GLU A 539 -30.22 30.38 -26.93
CA GLU A 539 -28.94 29.84 -27.38
C GLU A 539 -28.11 29.44 -26.17
N ASN A 540 -27.86 28.13 -26.03
CA ASN A 540 -27.21 27.53 -24.88
C ASN A 540 -25.90 26.83 -25.26
N ILE A 541 -24.90 27.00 -24.40
CA ILE A 541 -23.64 26.24 -24.42
C ILE A 541 -23.50 25.53 -23.08
N ASP A 542 -23.58 24.20 -23.13
CA ASP A 542 -23.57 23.33 -21.95
C ASP A 542 -22.35 22.40 -21.95
N TRP A 543 -21.82 22.14 -20.76
CA TRP A 543 -20.86 21.05 -20.51
C TRP A 543 -21.57 19.87 -19.86
N ASP A 544 -21.63 18.75 -20.58
CA ASP A 544 -22.16 17.49 -20.06
C ASP A 544 -21.02 16.56 -19.63
N ILE A 545 -21.10 16.08 -18.40
CA ILE A 545 -20.11 15.20 -17.77
C ILE A 545 -20.83 13.92 -17.31
N PRO A 546 -21.01 12.93 -18.20
CA PRO A 546 -21.59 11.64 -17.83
C PRO A 546 -20.55 10.66 -17.28
N VAL A 547 -20.96 9.92 -16.24
CA VAL A 547 -20.24 8.81 -15.64
C VAL A 547 -21.09 7.54 -15.80
N LEU A 548 -20.55 6.58 -16.53
CA LEU A 548 -21.27 5.43 -17.09
C LEU A 548 -20.68 4.12 -16.58
N MET A 549 -21.56 3.20 -16.19
CA MET A 549 -21.23 1.78 -16.11
C MET A 549 -21.73 1.09 -17.38
N ARG A 550 -20.80 0.52 -18.16
CA ARG A 550 -21.09 -0.13 -19.45
C ARG A 550 -20.84 -1.63 -19.38
N TYR A 551 -21.61 -2.40 -20.14
CA TYR A 551 -21.48 -3.85 -20.30
C TYR A 551 -21.50 -4.21 -21.79
N ASN A 552 -20.40 -4.77 -22.29
CA ASN A 552 -20.33 -5.31 -23.65
C ASN A 552 -20.87 -6.74 -23.68
N LEU A 553 -22.05 -6.94 -24.29
CA LEU A 553 -22.68 -8.27 -24.47
C LEU A 553 -21.83 -9.15 -25.41
N ASN A 554 -21.31 -8.55 -26.48
CA ASN A 554 -20.41 -9.18 -27.43
C ASN A 554 -19.44 -8.13 -28.04
N ASN A 555 -18.80 -8.44 -29.17
CA ASN A 555 -17.89 -7.49 -29.85
C ASN A 555 -18.61 -6.30 -30.51
N TYR A 556 -19.94 -6.40 -30.65
CA TYR A 556 -20.74 -5.54 -31.50
C TYR A 556 -21.81 -4.73 -30.76
N ILE A 557 -22.22 -5.19 -29.57
CA ILE A 557 -23.32 -4.62 -28.81
C ILE A 557 -22.84 -4.33 -27.39
N GLY A 558 -23.11 -3.11 -26.93
CA GLY A 558 -22.85 -2.68 -25.56
C GLY A 558 -24.04 -1.94 -24.99
N LEU A 559 -24.34 -2.18 -23.73
CA LEU A 559 -25.35 -1.47 -22.94
C LEU A 559 -24.65 -0.64 -21.87
N GLY A 560 -25.29 0.43 -21.40
CA GLY A 560 -24.75 1.23 -20.31
C GLY A 560 -25.81 2.03 -19.59
N GLY A 561 -25.50 2.44 -18.38
CA GLY A 561 -26.34 3.32 -17.59
C GLY A 561 -25.49 4.14 -16.63
N GLY A 562 -25.95 5.32 -16.27
CA GLY A 562 -25.14 6.21 -15.45
C GLY A 562 -25.83 7.52 -15.11
N LEU A 563 -25.05 8.43 -14.54
CA LEU A 563 -25.49 9.78 -14.20
C LEU A 563 -24.77 10.78 -15.09
N GLN A 564 -25.49 11.82 -15.50
CA GLN A 564 -24.96 12.96 -16.23
C GLN A 564 -25.12 14.21 -15.38
N ASN A 565 -24.05 14.99 -15.25
CA ASN A 565 -24.15 16.36 -14.75
C ASN A 565 -23.97 17.33 -15.92
N THR A 566 -24.83 18.31 -16.00
CA THR A 566 -24.85 19.35 -17.04
C THR A 566 -24.63 20.71 -16.38
N ILE A 567 -23.65 21.47 -16.86
CA ILE A 567 -23.33 22.81 -16.41
C ILE A 567 -23.56 23.78 -17.57
N SER A 568 -24.44 24.76 -17.38
CA SER A 568 -24.74 25.76 -18.43
C SER A 568 -23.72 26.89 -18.37
N LEU A 569 -22.82 26.95 -19.36
CA LEU A 569 -21.75 27.96 -19.39
C LEU A 569 -22.26 29.32 -19.84
N SER A 570 -23.15 29.31 -20.83
CA SER A 570 -23.73 30.51 -21.44
C SER A 570 -25.14 30.21 -21.87
N GLU A 571 -26.07 31.07 -21.47
CA GLU A 571 -27.48 31.03 -21.88
C GLU A 571 -27.87 32.43 -22.34
N LYS A 572 -28.16 32.58 -23.64
CA LYS A 572 -28.70 33.82 -24.21
C LYS A 572 -30.18 33.62 -24.47
N GLN A 573 -30.99 34.47 -23.87
CA GLN A 573 -32.43 34.49 -24.07
C GLN A 573 -32.79 35.80 -24.77
N LYS A 574 -33.41 35.70 -25.94
CA LYS A 574 -34.01 36.85 -26.64
C LYS A 574 -35.53 36.66 -26.63
N GLN A 575 -36.20 37.52 -25.87
CA GLN A 575 -37.65 37.55 -25.75
C GLN A 575 -38.21 38.61 -26.68
N SER A 576 -39.17 38.22 -27.51
CA SER A 576 -39.93 39.11 -28.38
C SER A 576 -41.38 39.16 -27.90
N ILE A 577 -41.90 40.37 -27.71
CA ILE A 577 -43.29 40.62 -27.32
C ILE A 577 -43.90 41.54 -28.39
N LEU A 578 -44.90 41.03 -29.09
CA LEU A 578 -45.71 41.78 -30.04
C LEU A 578 -47.05 42.13 -29.38
N ILE A 579 -47.37 43.42 -29.33
CA ILE A 579 -48.63 43.94 -28.82
C ILE A 579 -49.39 44.53 -30.00
N GLU A 580 -50.59 44.01 -30.27
CA GLU A 580 -51.47 44.48 -31.33
C GLU A 580 -52.79 44.97 -30.71
N ASP A 581 -53.17 46.21 -30.99
CA ASP A 581 -54.45 46.78 -30.58
C ASP A 581 -55.41 46.83 -31.79
N PHE A 582 -56.61 46.28 -31.63
CA PHE A 582 -57.62 46.14 -32.70
C PHE A 582 -58.70 47.22 -32.58
N GLU A 583 -59.35 47.56 -33.69
CA GLU A 583 -60.49 48.48 -33.68
C GLU A 583 -61.71 47.84 -33.02
N GLY A 584 -62.12 48.34 -31.86
CA GLY A 584 -63.20 47.73 -31.08
C GLY A 584 -62.81 46.38 -30.46
N THR A 585 -63.79 45.54 -30.14
CA THR A 585 -63.58 44.30 -29.36
C THR A 585 -63.53 43.01 -30.19
N ASP A 586 -63.71 43.08 -31.51
CA ASP A 586 -63.66 41.91 -32.40
C ASP A 586 -62.25 41.71 -32.98
N PRO A 587 -61.61 40.54 -32.79
CA PRO A 587 -60.27 40.23 -33.31
C PRO A 587 -60.16 40.20 -34.84
N ARG A 588 -61.28 40.31 -35.58
CA ARG A 588 -61.31 40.41 -37.05
C ARG A 588 -61.26 41.84 -37.56
N ASN A 589 -61.38 42.82 -36.67
CA ASN A 589 -61.32 44.22 -37.04
C ASN A 589 -59.87 44.66 -37.36
N PRO A 590 -59.67 45.79 -38.05
CA PRO A 590 -58.34 46.27 -38.40
C PRO A 590 -57.46 46.54 -37.17
N ILE A 591 -56.15 46.29 -37.29
CA ILE A 591 -55.16 46.65 -36.27
C ILE A 591 -54.94 48.16 -36.31
N ILE A 592 -55.13 48.83 -35.17
CA ILE A 592 -54.92 50.27 -34.99
C ILE A 592 -53.45 50.55 -34.65
N SER A 593 -52.84 49.72 -33.81
CA SER A 593 -51.45 49.87 -33.40
C SER A 593 -50.77 48.51 -33.28
N SER A 594 -49.48 48.47 -33.61
CA SER A 594 -48.64 47.29 -33.44
C SER A 594 -47.29 47.74 -32.89
N GLU A 595 -46.91 47.24 -31.73
CA GLU A 595 -45.64 47.52 -31.09
C GLU A 595 -44.89 46.21 -30.83
N GLU A 596 -43.65 46.12 -31.32
CA GLU A 596 -42.80 44.97 -31.08
C GLU A 596 -41.62 45.37 -30.19
N THR A 597 -41.50 44.70 -29.05
CA THR A 597 -40.41 44.92 -28.10
C THR A 597 -39.51 43.69 -28.04
N HIS A 598 -38.21 43.97 -28.01
CA HIS A 598 -37.17 42.95 -27.94
C HIS A 598 -36.37 43.14 -26.65
N SER A 599 -36.24 42.08 -25.86
CA SER A 599 -35.41 42.06 -24.66
C SER A 599 -34.38 40.94 -24.75
N ASN A 600 -33.12 41.27 -24.48
CA ASN A 600 -32.01 40.33 -24.47
C ASN A 600 -31.51 40.14 -23.04
N LYS A 601 -31.45 38.89 -22.59
CA LYS A 601 -30.83 38.51 -21.32
C LYS A 601 -29.73 37.52 -21.59
N THR A 602 -28.55 37.74 -21.02
CA THR A 602 -27.44 36.78 -21.08
C THR A 602 -27.09 36.38 -19.67
N ASN A 603 -27.10 35.09 -19.41
CA ASN A 603 -26.62 34.51 -18.16
C ASN A 603 -25.36 33.68 -18.44
N THR A 604 -24.44 33.67 -17.49
CA THR A 604 -23.22 32.86 -17.55
C THR A 604 -23.10 32.02 -16.29
N PHE A 605 -22.59 30.79 -16.41
CA PHE A 605 -22.43 29.84 -15.30
C PHE A 605 -23.70 29.64 -14.46
N THR A 606 -24.82 29.33 -15.13
CA THR A 606 -26.11 29.07 -14.49
C THR A 606 -26.44 27.57 -14.46
N ASN A 607 -27.29 27.18 -13.50
CA ASN A 607 -27.99 25.89 -13.44
C ASN A 607 -27.11 24.63 -13.58
N LEU A 608 -26.79 24.00 -12.44
CA LEU A 608 -26.30 22.62 -12.37
C LEU A 608 -27.50 21.66 -12.44
N ARG A 609 -27.55 20.85 -13.49
CA ARG A 609 -28.58 19.82 -13.68
C ARG A 609 -27.97 18.43 -13.57
N THR A 610 -28.71 17.50 -12.96
CA THR A 610 -28.32 16.09 -12.86
C THR A 610 -29.40 15.24 -13.50
N SER A 611 -28.98 14.24 -14.26
CA SER A 611 -29.85 13.38 -15.06
C SER A 611 -29.43 11.93 -14.94
N LEU A 612 -30.38 11.02 -15.01
CA LEU A 612 -30.12 9.60 -15.22
C LEU A 612 -30.05 9.33 -16.72
N LEU A 613 -29.14 8.46 -17.14
CA LEU A 613 -29.01 8.10 -18.55
C LEU A 613 -28.96 6.58 -18.71
N LEU A 614 -29.56 6.10 -19.80
CA LEU A 614 -29.48 4.72 -20.27
C LEU A 614 -29.01 4.73 -21.72
N GLU A 615 -28.03 3.89 -22.08
CA GLU A 615 -27.48 3.84 -23.43
C GLU A 615 -27.40 2.42 -24.00
N ALA A 616 -27.54 2.35 -25.31
CA ALA A 616 -27.25 1.18 -26.12
C ALA A 616 -26.33 1.59 -27.28
N THR A 617 -25.37 0.73 -27.59
CA THR A 617 -24.38 0.93 -28.65
C THR A 617 -24.27 -0.29 -29.54
N ALA A 618 -24.13 -0.04 -30.84
CA ALA A 618 -23.97 -1.03 -31.89
C ALA A 618 -22.76 -0.68 -32.79
N GLY A 619 -21.99 -1.68 -33.21
CA GLY A 619 -20.74 -1.52 -33.95
C GLY A 619 -19.53 -2.01 -33.14
N PHE A 620 -18.30 -1.65 -33.49
CA PHE A 620 -17.11 -2.22 -32.84
C PHE A 620 -16.92 -1.68 -31.40
N SER A 621 -17.67 -2.22 -30.44
CA SER A 621 -17.86 -1.70 -29.09
C SER A 621 -16.59 -1.65 -28.24
N ARG A 622 -15.56 -2.42 -28.63
CA ARG A 622 -14.28 -2.52 -27.92
C ARG A 622 -13.22 -1.51 -28.41
N ILE A 623 -13.06 -1.36 -29.72
CA ILE A 623 -12.14 -0.44 -30.41
C ILE A 623 -12.72 -0.18 -31.80
N GLY A 624 -12.81 1.08 -32.18
CA GLY A 624 -13.26 1.48 -33.51
C GLY A 624 -14.60 2.23 -33.49
N PRO A 625 -15.20 2.42 -34.67
CA PRO A 625 -16.44 3.16 -34.80
C PRO A 625 -17.62 2.33 -34.28
N SER A 626 -18.46 3.00 -33.51
CA SER A 626 -19.78 2.50 -33.13
C SER A 626 -20.77 3.65 -33.12
N ILE A 627 -22.04 3.31 -33.27
CA ILE A 627 -23.15 4.23 -33.12
C ILE A 627 -23.91 3.89 -31.84
N GLY A 628 -24.53 4.88 -31.25
CA GLY A 628 -25.29 4.69 -30.02
C GLY A 628 -26.51 5.58 -29.96
N ALA A 629 -27.48 5.10 -29.18
CA ALA A 629 -28.62 5.87 -28.74
C ALA A 629 -28.61 5.84 -27.21
N ARG A 630 -28.79 7.01 -26.60
CA ARG A 630 -29.02 7.11 -25.16
C ARG A 630 -30.25 7.95 -24.87
N TYR A 631 -30.97 7.57 -23.83
CA TYR A 631 -32.12 8.31 -23.32
C TYR A 631 -31.75 8.97 -22.00
N ILE A 632 -32.03 10.26 -21.88
CA ILE A 632 -31.67 11.07 -20.72
C ILE A 632 -32.94 11.50 -20.00
N LEU A 633 -32.99 11.12 -18.72
CA LEU A 633 -34.08 11.35 -17.79
C LEU A 633 -33.67 12.44 -16.80
N ASN A 634 -34.29 13.61 -16.89
CA ASN A 634 -34.01 14.74 -16.01
C ASN A 634 -34.84 14.68 -14.73
N PHE A 635 -34.22 14.97 -13.57
CA PHE A 635 -34.91 14.86 -12.27
C PHE A 635 -35.71 16.12 -11.86
N LYS A 636 -35.34 17.29 -12.38
CA LYS A 636 -35.91 18.58 -11.95
C LYS A 636 -36.81 19.26 -12.97
N ASP A 637 -36.61 18.97 -14.26
CA ASP A 637 -37.37 19.60 -15.36
C ASP A 637 -37.87 18.51 -16.33
N ASN A 638 -39.09 18.64 -16.87
CA ASN A 638 -39.66 17.79 -17.93
C ASN A 638 -38.92 18.01 -19.28
N PHE A 639 -37.63 17.73 -19.32
CA PHE A 639 -36.77 17.88 -20.50
C PHE A 639 -36.09 16.54 -20.78
N ASN A 640 -36.88 15.50 -20.96
CA ASN A 640 -36.33 14.21 -21.38
C ASN A 640 -36.01 14.27 -22.86
N TYR A 641 -34.87 13.71 -23.25
CA TYR A 641 -34.46 13.73 -24.65
C TYR A 641 -33.70 12.49 -25.05
N TRP A 642 -33.78 12.20 -26.35
CA TRP A 642 -32.97 11.16 -26.97
C TRP A 642 -31.70 11.79 -27.53
N GLN A 643 -30.60 11.10 -27.35
CA GLN A 643 -29.32 11.46 -27.92
C GLN A 643 -28.83 10.34 -28.84
N PHE A 644 -28.51 10.69 -30.07
CA PHE A 644 -27.94 9.79 -31.06
C PHE A 644 -26.51 10.21 -31.38
N TYR A 645 -25.61 9.25 -31.46
CA TYR A 645 -24.19 9.56 -31.56
C TYR A 645 -23.38 8.54 -32.36
N ALA A 646 -22.27 9.03 -32.91
CA ALA A 646 -21.17 8.22 -33.39
C ALA A 646 -19.99 8.39 -32.42
N ILE A 647 -19.33 7.28 -32.09
CA ILE A 647 -18.16 7.25 -31.22
C ILE A 647 -17.06 6.41 -31.85
N TRP A 648 -15.84 6.94 -31.81
CA TRP A 648 -14.64 6.23 -32.20
C TRP A 648 -13.74 6.03 -30.98
N LYS A 649 -13.56 4.79 -30.54
CA LYS A 649 -12.64 4.44 -29.44
C LYS A 649 -11.27 4.04 -29.98
N PHE A 650 -10.20 4.67 -29.47
CA PHE A 650 -8.81 4.47 -29.89
C PHE A 650 -8.08 3.37 -29.10
#